data_AF-A0A2E0CHB2-F1
#
_entry.id   AF-A0A2E0CHB2-F1
#
_cell.length_a   1.000
_cell.length_b   1.000
_cell.length_c   1.000
_cell.angle_alpha   90.00
_cell.angle_beta   90.00
_cell.angle_gamma   90.00
#
_symmetry.space_group_name_H-M   'P 1'
#
loop_
_entity.id
_entity.type
_entity.pdbx_description
1 polymer ?
#
loop_
_entity_poly.entity_id
_entity_poly.type
_entity_poly.pdbx_seq_one_letter_code
_entity_poly.pdbx_strand_id
1 'polypeptide(L)'
;DNSSCSGCTDSEASNYDDDATIDDGSCIYTPLDFAFNQSTLQAFYFINTSEIDGVSLVEGEDWIGAFNGDICVGSIVWSGQYTTVPVMGDDGANYSDGYMAIDEVPSFIIYDGSANEYYPAVPSDDYGFINNEFFDLEFINVYPDCNSQLGGSAFIDDCGDCVEGSTNLSENYNDPDSDGVCNDGAANGDADNCPNVSNEDQWNYDQDSEGDACDADDDNDGALDEVDSDDNNQFVCSDDDGDTCDDCSDGSYGLDSDGWDYDQDGACDAGDVDDDNDGALDENDSNDNNEFECSDNDNDTCDDCYDGTYDMMDDGFDYDGDGMCDAGDSDDDNDGAFDGADSDDNNEFICSDNDGDTCDDCSDGSYGLDSDGFDYDQDGACDAGDSDDDNDGVLDSVDTDPNDNFICSDDDGDTCDDCTSGEYNMANDGFDYDSDGACDAGDEDDDNDGALDGVDSDDNNEFECSDNDGDTCDDCSSGSYGLDSDGLDQDSDGTCDNGDQWPNCSDVGSNPYDDCNVCNGGNADLDECGVCFPEVWNQSCTGCTDQVAFNYSCLPDQMPQESSGGCGEDITIDDGSCIYTPAGFEFNQSTLQAFYFIGTANVDEEPLEVYQDWIGIFKDGVCVGSWPWQGDGNFTTVPAMGDDGEAYSSGYMNTGDLPTYKIYDGSEGEMYNASPSESLAWSVNGFNTIEYLDGFSSVSLSIDLHYGANLVSFYALPDDTGIGNIMSTIEESVAGVIGEGVAANLLPNGIWVGSLTDINRTSGYWIKQDEADQLELEGTLTEPNTMYSLHYGANLVSYPFIESNSLYGALPQEATENLGGIIGEGVAANLLPNGTWVGSLTELEGTKGYWFIADEAFDFVYDTPNGLTRSDAKVLNTNVPTGFEYDQSTQQSFYFIENIEDAEVGDWVIAYNDNVVVGAREWIGEYTDIPAMGFDNDVTTAGYCNNGDQITFKLYKNNTGELLEMYYEGVIPEWSNNNIEMLGSFASVNIPAEISLLPAYPNPFNPSTHLQFTIPTEMDVAVNVYDINGRLMDEIVNGNLTRGYYNFEWDASQFSSGVYFIQLRVGSKQEIQKVVLMK
;
A
#
# COMPACT_ATOMS: atom_id res chain seq x y z
N ASP A 1 0.92 29.13 -28.46
CA ASP A 1 1.08 29.24 -29.93
C ASP A 1 1.28 27.85 -30.53
N ASN A 2 0.46 27.43 -31.50
CA ASN A 2 0.38 26.01 -31.89
C ASN A 2 1.57 25.54 -32.78
N SER A 3 2.75 25.49 -32.20
CA SER A 3 3.89 24.75 -32.74
C SER A 3 4.70 24.11 -31.62
N SER A 4 4.72 22.77 -31.61
CA SER A 4 5.42 21.85 -30.71
C SER A 4 4.83 21.56 -29.31
N CYS A 5 3.53 21.23 -29.24
CA CYS A 5 3.10 20.24 -28.24
C CYS A 5 3.58 18.86 -28.71
N SER A 6 4.53 18.29 -27.97
CA SER A 6 5.10 16.97 -28.19
C SER A 6 4.90 16.10 -26.96
N GLY A 7 4.50 14.87 -27.18
CA GLY A 7 4.11 13.90 -26.17
C GLY A 7 3.66 12.60 -26.86
N CYS A 8 3.12 11.64 -26.12
CA CYS A 8 2.65 10.40 -26.72
C CYS A 8 1.37 10.59 -27.54
N THR A 9 1.42 10.30 -28.84
CA THR A 9 0.27 10.43 -29.75
C THR A 9 -0.46 9.11 -30.06
N ASP A 10 -0.10 8.00 -29.40
CA ASP A 10 -0.78 6.70 -29.58
C ASP A 10 -1.84 6.50 -28.50
N SER A 11 -3.12 6.41 -28.89
CA SER A 11 -4.26 6.27 -27.98
C SER A 11 -4.31 4.93 -27.23
N GLU A 12 -3.44 3.97 -27.57
CA GLU A 12 -3.31 2.69 -26.87
C GLU A 12 -2.20 2.72 -25.80
N ALA A 13 -1.53 3.87 -25.61
CA ALA A 13 -0.49 4.08 -24.60
C ALA A 13 -1.09 4.60 -23.27
N SER A 14 -0.51 4.20 -22.14
CA SER A 14 -0.97 4.58 -20.80
C SER A 14 -0.67 6.04 -20.43
N ASN A 15 0.12 6.74 -21.23
CA ASN A 15 0.41 8.18 -21.11
C ASN A 15 0.05 8.96 -22.39
N TYR A 16 -0.98 8.53 -23.11
CA TYR A 16 -1.50 9.24 -24.28
C TYR A 16 -1.90 10.70 -23.93
N ASP A 17 -1.44 11.63 -24.77
CA ASP A 17 -1.72 13.06 -24.71
C ASP A 17 -2.54 13.43 -25.97
N ASP A 18 -3.77 13.90 -25.78
CA ASP A 18 -4.67 14.24 -26.89
C ASP A 18 -4.43 15.66 -27.48
N ASP A 19 -3.68 16.50 -26.76
CA ASP A 19 -3.14 17.78 -27.24
C ASP A 19 -1.78 17.62 -27.95
N ALA A 20 -1.09 16.48 -27.78
CA ALA A 20 0.14 16.16 -28.50
C ALA A 20 -0.09 16.08 -30.02
N THR A 21 0.66 16.90 -30.77
CA THR A 21 0.62 16.92 -32.24
C THR A 21 1.86 16.33 -32.89
N ILE A 22 2.85 15.96 -32.08
CA ILE A 22 4.14 15.40 -32.48
C ILE A 22 4.50 14.29 -31.49
N ASP A 23 4.53 13.05 -31.97
CA ASP A 23 5.13 11.93 -31.24
C ASP A 23 6.61 12.20 -30.96
N ASP A 24 6.99 12.28 -29.69
CA ASP A 24 8.37 12.36 -29.22
C ASP A 24 8.97 10.98 -28.85
N GLY A 25 8.17 9.92 -28.89
CA GLY A 25 8.55 8.57 -28.50
C GLY A 25 8.40 8.28 -27.01
N SER A 26 7.72 9.14 -26.24
CA SER A 26 7.44 8.93 -24.81
C SER A 26 6.35 7.90 -24.52
N CYS A 27 5.71 7.30 -25.53
CA CYS A 27 4.60 6.36 -25.34
C CYS A 27 4.97 5.14 -24.50
N ILE A 28 4.42 5.08 -23.29
CA ILE A 28 4.47 3.94 -22.36
C ILE A 28 3.28 3.04 -22.67
N TYR A 29 3.50 1.73 -22.75
CA TYR A 29 2.42 0.74 -22.95
C TYR A 29 2.46 -0.26 -21.80
N THR A 30 1.30 -0.54 -21.20
CA THR A 30 1.15 -1.61 -20.22
C THR A 30 1.65 -2.94 -20.81
N PRO A 31 2.51 -3.70 -20.11
CA PRO A 31 2.90 -5.04 -20.53
C PRO A 31 1.66 -5.91 -20.78
N LEU A 32 1.66 -6.71 -21.84
CA LEU A 32 0.45 -7.43 -22.29
C LEU A 32 -0.14 -8.35 -21.20
N ASP A 33 0.73 -8.94 -20.39
CA ASP A 33 0.37 -9.86 -19.31
C ASP A 33 -0.04 -9.12 -18.01
N PHE A 34 0.10 -7.80 -17.96
CA PHE A 34 -0.25 -6.91 -16.84
C PHE A 34 -1.59 -6.18 -17.06
N ALA A 35 -2.30 -6.43 -18.17
CA ALA A 35 -3.60 -5.84 -18.42
C ALA A 35 -4.71 -6.43 -17.53
N PHE A 36 -5.46 -5.56 -16.84
CA PHE A 36 -6.61 -5.90 -15.99
C PHE A 36 -7.80 -4.96 -16.29
N ASN A 37 -9.00 -5.27 -15.80
CA ASN A 37 -10.18 -4.40 -15.86
C ASN A 37 -10.42 -3.76 -14.49
N GLN A 38 -10.86 -2.51 -14.45
CA GLN A 38 -11.25 -1.87 -13.19
C GLN A 38 -12.43 -2.61 -12.54
N SER A 39 -12.34 -2.86 -11.24
CA SER A 39 -13.39 -3.45 -10.41
C SER A 39 -13.97 -2.41 -9.44
N THR A 40 -15.21 -2.61 -8.99
CA THR A 40 -15.77 -1.86 -7.85
C THR A 40 -15.23 -2.30 -6.49
N LEU A 41 -14.43 -3.37 -6.46
CA LEU A 41 -13.61 -3.76 -5.33
C LEU A 41 -12.14 -3.51 -5.65
N GLN A 42 -11.46 -2.67 -4.88
CA GLN A 42 -10.06 -2.30 -5.09
C GLN A 42 -9.32 -2.12 -3.76
N ALA A 43 -8.04 -2.46 -3.70
CA ALA A 43 -7.16 -2.24 -2.56
C ALA A 43 -5.83 -1.64 -3.05
N PHE A 44 -5.10 -0.94 -2.19
CA PHE A 44 -3.90 -0.19 -2.60
C PHE A 44 -2.69 -0.61 -1.78
N TYR A 45 -1.65 -1.09 -2.46
CA TYR A 45 -0.41 -1.56 -1.85
C TYR A 45 0.69 -0.55 -2.16
N PHE A 46 1.13 0.19 -1.13
CA PHE A 46 2.13 1.26 -1.19
C PHE A 46 3.52 0.64 -0.98
N ILE A 47 4.36 0.69 -2.00
CA ILE A 47 5.65 -0.01 -2.01
C ILE A 47 6.77 1.00 -1.77
N ASN A 48 7.48 0.86 -0.66
CA ASN A 48 8.54 1.80 -0.26
C ASN A 48 9.83 1.61 -1.09
N THR A 49 10.35 0.39 -1.28
CA THR A 49 11.47 0.11 -2.21
C THR A 49 11.22 -1.13 -3.06
N SER A 50 11.99 -1.28 -4.15
CA SER A 50 11.90 -2.45 -5.04
C SER A 50 13.22 -2.66 -5.79
N GLU A 51 13.73 -3.89 -5.76
CA GLU A 51 15.04 -4.26 -6.29
C GLU A 51 15.03 -5.62 -7.01
N ILE A 52 15.86 -5.76 -8.04
CA ILE A 52 16.22 -7.02 -8.70
C ILE A 52 17.68 -7.33 -8.38
N ASP A 53 17.96 -8.38 -7.60
CA ASP A 53 19.32 -8.81 -7.22
C ASP A 53 20.19 -7.68 -6.61
N GLY A 54 19.57 -6.81 -5.80
CA GLY A 54 20.23 -5.64 -5.19
C GLY A 54 20.38 -4.42 -6.10
N VAL A 55 19.72 -4.41 -7.27
CA VAL A 55 19.66 -3.26 -8.18
C VAL A 55 18.24 -2.68 -8.17
N SER A 56 18.10 -1.42 -7.80
CA SER A 56 16.80 -0.73 -7.75
C SER A 56 16.14 -0.62 -9.13
N LEU A 57 14.80 -0.72 -9.16
CA LEU A 57 14.00 -0.53 -10.39
C LEU A 57 14.16 0.87 -11.00
N VAL A 58 14.04 0.93 -12.33
CA VAL A 58 14.11 2.15 -13.14
C VAL A 58 12.73 2.81 -13.23
N GLU A 59 12.64 4.03 -12.69
CA GLU A 59 11.40 4.83 -12.73
C GLU A 59 10.93 5.10 -14.17
N GLY A 60 9.65 4.84 -14.43
CA GLY A 60 9.03 5.02 -15.75
C GLY A 60 9.32 3.93 -16.78
N GLU A 61 10.20 2.97 -16.51
CA GLU A 61 10.51 1.84 -17.40
C GLU A 61 10.03 0.50 -16.86
N ASP A 62 10.30 0.20 -15.57
CA ASP A 62 9.94 -1.07 -14.94
C ASP A 62 8.50 -1.06 -14.41
N TRP A 63 7.90 -2.25 -14.23
CA TRP A 63 6.51 -2.39 -13.76
C TRP A 63 6.38 -3.40 -12.62
N ILE A 64 5.40 -3.17 -11.75
CA ILE A 64 4.97 -4.11 -10.72
C ILE A 64 3.53 -4.53 -11.01
N GLY A 65 3.29 -5.83 -11.14
CA GLY A 65 1.99 -6.45 -11.32
C GLY A 65 1.61 -7.34 -10.14
N ALA A 66 0.33 -7.32 -9.77
CA ALA A 66 -0.29 -8.16 -8.76
C ALA A 66 -1.21 -9.20 -9.41
N PHE A 67 -1.17 -10.43 -8.92
CA PHE A 67 -1.77 -11.59 -9.57
C PHE A 67 -2.55 -12.48 -8.59
N ASN A 68 -3.72 -12.96 -9.01
CA ASN A 68 -4.40 -14.12 -8.43
C ASN A 68 -4.12 -15.35 -9.31
N GLY A 69 -3.08 -16.12 -8.95
CA GLY A 69 -2.58 -17.21 -9.80
C GLY A 69 -2.07 -16.68 -11.16
N ASP A 70 -2.69 -17.14 -12.26
CA ASP A 70 -2.33 -16.70 -13.63
C ASP A 70 -3.04 -15.39 -14.07
N ILE A 71 -3.90 -14.80 -13.23
CA ILE A 71 -4.73 -13.63 -13.59
C ILE A 71 -4.10 -12.36 -13.02
N CYS A 72 -3.73 -11.40 -13.88
CA CYS A 72 -3.40 -10.05 -13.44
C CYS A 72 -4.65 -9.39 -12.85
N VAL A 73 -4.56 -8.99 -11.58
CA VAL A 73 -5.60 -8.27 -10.84
C VAL A 73 -5.22 -6.80 -10.63
N GLY A 74 -4.03 -6.38 -11.03
CA GLY A 74 -3.52 -5.04 -10.76
C GLY A 74 -2.13 -4.83 -11.32
N SER A 75 -1.81 -3.62 -11.78
CA SER A 75 -0.43 -3.29 -12.18
C SER A 75 -0.21 -1.79 -12.19
N ILE A 76 1.05 -1.38 -12.03
CA ILE A 76 1.49 0.00 -12.18
C ILE A 76 2.93 0.03 -12.72
N VAL A 77 3.28 1.11 -13.42
CA VAL A 77 4.69 1.44 -13.71
C VAL A 77 5.37 1.88 -12.41
N TRP A 78 6.63 1.50 -12.21
CA TRP A 78 7.42 1.94 -11.06
C TRP A 78 7.66 3.44 -11.15
N SER A 79 7.31 4.16 -10.08
CA SER A 79 7.44 5.62 -9.95
C SER A 79 8.28 6.02 -8.74
N GLY A 80 9.14 5.11 -8.26
CA GLY A 80 9.98 5.33 -7.08
C GLY A 80 9.28 5.02 -5.77
N GLN A 81 9.72 5.67 -4.70
CA GLN A 81 9.24 5.44 -3.34
C GLN A 81 7.72 5.68 -3.21
N TYR A 82 7.01 4.76 -2.56
CA TYR A 82 5.55 4.74 -2.42
C TYR A 82 4.77 4.50 -3.73
N THR A 83 5.39 3.88 -4.74
CA THR A 83 4.68 3.34 -5.91
C THR A 83 3.49 2.50 -5.42
N THR A 84 2.29 2.86 -5.86
CA THR A 84 1.04 2.27 -5.35
C THR A 84 0.45 1.33 -6.38
N VAL A 85 0.48 0.02 -6.11
CA VAL A 85 -0.19 -0.98 -6.95
C VAL A 85 -1.67 -1.05 -6.56
N PRO A 86 -2.60 -0.69 -7.46
CA PRO A 86 -4.02 -0.96 -7.25
C PRO A 86 -4.28 -2.44 -7.54
N VAL A 87 -4.93 -3.15 -6.62
CA VAL A 87 -5.26 -4.57 -6.70
C VAL A 87 -6.77 -4.71 -6.71
N MET A 88 -7.32 -5.41 -7.71
CA MET A 88 -8.77 -5.54 -7.92
C MET A 88 -9.32 -6.82 -7.28
N GLY A 89 -10.49 -6.71 -6.65
CA GLY A 89 -11.27 -7.81 -6.11
C GLY A 89 -12.38 -8.29 -7.05
N ASP A 90 -12.92 -9.47 -6.79
CA ASP A 90 -14.06 -10.00 -7.56
C ASP A 90 -15.38 -9.36 -7.12
N ASP A 91 -15.89 -8.42 -7.91
CA ASP A 91 -17.17 -7.73 -7.66
C ASP A 91 -18.41 -8.48 -8.17
N GLY A 92 -18.22 -9.67 -8.74
CA GLY A 92 -19.26 -10.52 -9.28
C GLY A 92 -19.69 -10.17 -10.71
N ALA A 93 -19.01 -9.23 -11.39
CA ALA A 93 -19.15 -9.02 -12.81
C ALA A 93 -18.29 -10.02 -13.62
N ASN A 94 -18.74 -10.40 -14.82
CA ASN A 94 -18.03 -11.40 -15.64
C ASN A 94 -16.58 -10.99 -16.07
N TYR A 95 -16.14 -9.76 -15.82
CA TYR A 95 -14.78 -9.29 -16.06
C TYR A 95 -13.87 -9.40 -14.83
N SER A 96 -14.44 -9.52 -13.63
CA SER A 96 -13.75 -9.75 -12.36
C SER A 96 -13.72 -11.22 -11.94
N ASP A 97 -14.36 -12.12 -12.72
CA ASP A 97 -14.36 -13.59 -12.51
C ASP A 97 -12.92 -14.10 -12.24
N GLY A 98 -12.61 -14.40 -10.97
CA GLY A 98 -11.28 -14.88 -10.54
C GLY A 98 -10.28 -13.81 -10.09
N TYR A 99 -10.74 -12.58 -9.85
CA TYR A 99 -9.99 -11.55 -9.11
C TYR A 99 -9.93 -11.87 -7.62
N MET A 100 -9.31 -11.01 -6.80
CA MET A 100 -9.08 -11.30 -5.39
C MET A 100 -10.39 -11.47 -4.61
N ALA A 101 -10.52 -12.58 -3.86
CA ALA A 101 -11.49 -12.64 -2.77
C ALA A 101 -10.93 -11.96 -1.50
N ILE A 102 -11.81 -11.64 -0.54
CA ILE A 102 -11.40 -11.10 0.76
C ILE A 102 -10.45 -12.08 1.46
N ASP A 103 -9.39 -11.56 2.06
CA ASP A 103 -8.28 -12.28 2.71
C ASP A 103 -7.38 -13.12 1.78
N GLU A 104 -7.59 -13.13 0.45
CA GLU A 104 -6.62 -13.75 -0.48
C GLU A 104 -5.39 -12.84 -0.65
N VAL A 105 -4.18 -13.41 -0.56
CA VAL A 105 -2.92 -12.66 -0.71
C VAL A 105 -2.53 -12.61 -2.19
N PRO A 106 -2.29 -11.43 -2.79
CA PRO A 106 -1.83 -11.32 -4.16
C PRO A 106 -0.34 -11.72 -4.26
N SER A 107 0.00 -12.46 -5.31
CA SER A 107 1.39 -12.69 -5.70
C SER A 107 1.88 -11.53 -6.58
N PHE A 108 3.15 -11.14 -6.46
CA PHE A 108 3.72 -10.04 -7.25
C PHE A 108 4.69 -10.53 -8.32
N ILE A 109 4.68 -9.86 -9.47
CA ILE A 109 5.63 -10.05 -10.57
C ILE A 109 6.20 -8.68 -10.94
N ILE A 110 7.52 -8.60 -11.05
CA ILE A 110 8.24 -7.44 -11.56
C ILE A 110 8.55 -7.69 -13.03
N TYR A 111 8.28 -6.69 -13.87
CA TYR A 111 8.69 -6.67 -15.28
C TYR A 111 9.82 -5.65 -15.45
N ASP A 112 11.00 -6.16 -15.83
CA ASP A 112 12.17 -5.35 -16.18
C ASP A 112 12.00 -4.86 -17.63
N GLY A 113 11.72 -3.56 -17.78
CA GLY A 113 11.50 -2.93 -19.08
C GLY A 113 12.77 -2.88 -19.94
N SER A 114 13.94 -2.87 -19.31
CA SER A 114 15.25 -2.81 -19.97
C SER A 114 15.69 -4.16 -20.54
N ALA A 115 15.39 -5.26 -19.83
CA ALA A 115 15.66 -6.63 -20.25
C ALA A 115 14.51 -7.24 -21.08
N ASN A 116 13.28 -6.74 -20.93
CA ASN A 116 12.05 -7.36 -21.43
C ASN A 116 11.87 -8.78 -20.82
N GLU A 117 12.06 -8.91 -19.51
CA GLU A 117 11.91 -10.17 -18.76
C GLU A 117 11.00 -9.96 -17.53
N TYR A 118 10.33 -11.03 -17.10
CA TYR A 118 9.40 -11.03 -15.96
C TYR A 118 9.95 -11.93 -14.85
N TYR A 119 9.91 -11.44 -13.62
CA TYR A 119 10.42 -12.10 -12.44
C TYR A 119 9.36 -12.17 -11.34
N PRO A 120 9.03 -13.37 -10.83
CA PRO A 120 8.31 -13.50 -9.56
C PRO A 120 9.05 -12.74 -8.46
N ALA A 121 8.31 -11.94 -7.70
CA ALA A 121 8.86 -11.05 -6.68
C ALA A 121 8.22 -11.31 -5.31
N VAL A 122 8.98 -11.09 -4.25
CA VAL A 122 8.62 -11.40 -2.87
C VAL A 122 8.37 -10.07 -2.12
N PRO A 123 7.16 -9.82 -1.60
CA PRO A 123 6.87 -8.66 -0.77
C PRO A 123 7.48 -8.82 0.64
N SER A 124 7.59 -7.72 1.40
CA SER A 124 8.00 -7.77 2.80
C SER A 124 6.98 -8.51 3.68
N ASP A 125 5.69 -8.39 3.36
CA ASP A 125 4.57 -8.88 4.16
C ASP A 125 3.44 -9.41 3.27
N ASP A 126 2.78 -10.49 3.71
CA ASP A 126 1.66 -11.13 3.02
C ASP A 126 0.31 -10.50 3.44
N TYR A 127 -0.01 -9.31 2.91
CA TYR A 127 -1.31 -8.67 3.15
C TYR A 127 -2.42 -9.21 2.24
N GLY A 128 -3.41 -9.87 2.83
CA GLY A 128 -4.63 -10.31 2.15
C GLY A 128 -5.48 -9.14 1.67
N PHE A 129 -6.14 -9.30 0.52
CA PHE A 129 -6.97 -8.28 -0.10
C PHE A 129 -8.15 -7.87 0.78
N ILE A 130 -8.31 -6.57 1.01
CA ILE A 130 -9.51 -5.98 1.64
C ILE A 130 -9.89 -4.70 0.88
N ASN A 131 -11.18 -4.58 0.53
CA ASN A 131 -11.67 -3.49 -0.33
C ASN A 131 -11.60 -2.10 0.34
N ASN A 132 -11.14 -1.12 -0.44
CA ASN A 132 -10.83 0.27 -0.08
C ASN A 132 -9.81 0.41 1.07
N GLU A 133 -8.92 -0.57 1.25
CA GLU A 133 -7.87 -0.56 2.26
C GLU A 133 -6.49 -0.15 1.69
N PHE A 134 -5.62 0.32 2.58
CA PHE A 134 -4.26 0.75 2.29
C PHE A 134 -3.27 -0.19 3.01
N PHE A 135 -2.33 -0.76 2.28
CA PHE A 135 -1.30 -1.65 2.80
C PHE A 135 0.09 -1.09 2.51
N ASP A 136 0.91 -0.87 3.55
CA ASP A 136 2.28 -0.40 3.40
C ASP A 136 3.25 -1.60 3.33
N LEU A 137 3.98 -1.75 2.22
CA LEU A 137 5.03 -2.75 2.03
C LEU A 137 6.40 -2.09 2.10
N GLU A 138 7.29 -2.64 2.95
CA GLU A 138 8.66 -2.12 3.08
C GLU A 138 9.45 -2.32 1.78
N PHE A 139 9.26 -3.46 1.11
CA PHE A 139 9.81 -3.75 -0.20
C PHE A 139 8.97 -4.77 -1.00
N ILE A 140 9.19 -4.83 -2.32
CA ILE A 140 8.91 -5.99 -3.16
C ILE A 140 10.15 -6.29 -3.99
N ASN A 141 10.82 -7.42 -3.75
CA ASN A 141 12.15 -7.69 -4.32
C ASN A 141 12.23 -9.01 -5.08
N VAL A 142 13.10 -9.08 -6.09
CA VAL A 142 13.47 -10.31 -6.79
C VAL A 142 14.81 -10.81 -6.26
N TYR A 143 14.81 -12.05 -5.75
CA TYR A 143 16.00 -12.74 -5.29
C TYR A 143 16.39 -13.88 -6.25
N PRO A 144 17.68 -14.24 -6.35
CA PRO A 144 18.10 -15.50 -6.94
C PRO A 144 17.69 -16.68 -6.05
N ASP A 145 17.18 -17.75 -6.68
CA ASP A 145 16.93 -19.02 -6.02
C ASP A 145 18.25 -19.79 -5.74
N CYS A 146 18.19 -20.95 -5.07
CA CYS A 146 19.42 -21.69 -4.75
C CYS A 146 20.21 -22.18 -5.98
N ASN A 147 19.59 -22.20 -7.16
CA ASN A 147 20.19 -22.54 -8.45
C ASN A 147 20.64 -21.27 -9.22
N SER A 148 20.70 -20.12 -8.54
CA SER A 148 21.04 -18.81 -9.08
C SER A 148 20.10 -18.32 -10.20
N GLN A 149 18.83 -18.74 -10.18
CA GLN A 149 17.80 -18.24 -11.09
C GLN A 149 17.03 -17.10 -10.41
N LEU A 150 17.07 -15.90 -10.98
CA LEU A 150 16.29 -14.75 -10.50
C LEU A 150 14.79 -15.03 -10.56
N GLY A 151 14.08 -14.80 -9.45
CA GLY A 151 12.66 -15.13 -9.31
C GLY A 151 12.37 -16.62 -9.48
N GLY A 152 13.39 -17.48 -9.30
CA GLY A 152 13.26 -18.92 -9.37
C GLY A 152 12.57 -19.52 -8.14
N SER A 153 12.22 -20.79 -8.23
CA SER A 153 11.48 -21.52 -7.19
C SER A 153 12.26 -22.69 -6.59
N ALA A 154 13.57 -22.80 -6.87
CA ALA A 154 14.39 -23.84 -6.27
C ALA A 154 14.79 -23.45 -4.84
N PHE A 155 14.70 -24.39 -3.90
CA PHE A 155 15.03 -24.17 -2.49
C PHE A 155 16.01 -25.22 -1.98
N ILE A 156 16.64 -24.93 -0.84
CA ILE A 156 17.53 -25.87 -0.15
C ILE A 156 16.66 -26.82 0.69
N ASP A 157 16.75 -28.13 0.44
CA ASP A 157 16.07 -29.16 1.22
C ASP A 157 16.78 -29.49 2.54
N ASP A 158 16.22 -30.43 3.31
CA ASP A 158 16.76 -30.85 4.61
C ASP A 158 18.13 -31.55 4.50
N CYS A 159 18.50 -32.06 3.31
CA CYS A 159 19.85 -32.58 3.02
C CYS A 159 20.85 -31.48 2.60
N GLY A 160 20.40 -30.23 2.49
CA GLY A 160 21.19 -29.09 2.07
C GLY A 160 21.38 -28.99 0.56
N ASP A 161 20.62 -29.76 -0.22
CA ASP A 161 20.68 -29.75 -1.69
C ASP A 161 19.67 -28.77 -2.29
N CYS A 162 20.05 -28.17 -3.42
CA CYS A 162 19.16 -27.29 -4.17
C CYS A 162 18.21 -28.11 -5.06
N VAL A 163 16.92 -28.13 -4.73
CA VAL A 163 15.90 -28.99 -5.34
C VAL A 163 14.72 -28.20 -5.91
N GLU A 164 13.84 -28.91 -6.63
CA GLU A 164 12.66 -28.38 -7.33
C GLU A 164 13.00 -27.29 -8.37
N GLY A 165 11.97 -26.61 -8.90
CA GLY A 165 12.14 -25.58 -9.94
C GLY A 165 12.86 -26.11 -11.20
N SER A 166 13.96 -25.45 -11.57
CA SER A 166 14.76 -25.79 -12.76
C SER A 166 15.82 -26.89 -12.53
N THR A 167 16.00 -27.37 -11.30
CA THR A 167 17.09 -28.30 -10.92
C THR A 167 16.91 -29.71 -11.51
N ASN A 168 15.66 -30.15 -11.67
CA ASN A 168 15.24 -31.54 -11.95
C ASN A 168 15.51 -32.53 -10.79
N LEU A 169 15.85 -32.04 -9.60
CA LEU A 169 15.87 -32.81 -8.36
C LEU A 169 14.51 -32.63 -7.67
N SER A 170 13.99 -33.67 -7.03
CA SER A 170 12.80 -33.56 -6.18
C SER A 170 13.20 -33.19 -4.76
N GLU A 171 12.23 -32.70 -3.97
CA GLU A 171 12.30 -32.72 -2.51
C GLU A 171 12.85 -34.06 -1.99
N ASN A 172 13.77 -34.01 -1.01
CA ASN A 172 14.51 -35.13 -0.42
C ASN A 172 15.30 -35.97 -1.45
N TYR A 173 16.05 -35.32 -2.34
CA TYR A 173 16.77 -36.02 -3.41
C TYR A 173 17.79 -37.05 -2.90
N ASN A 174 18.44 -36.77 -1.76
CA ASN A 174 19.41 -37.64 -1.10
C ASN A 174 18.85 -38.37 0.15
N ASP A 175 17.53 -38.33 0.39
CA ASP A 175 16.80 -39.11 1.42
C ASP A 175 15.64 -39.89 0.73
N PRO A 176 15.97 -41.02 0.05
CA PRO A 176 15.08 -41.67 -0.91
C PRO A 176 14.03 -42.60 -0.28
N ASP A 177 14.19 -42.97 0.99
CA ASP A 177 13.28 -43.80 1.78
C ASP A 177 12.65 -43.07 2.98
N SER A 178 13.05 -41.81 3.22
CA SER A 178 12.36 -40.84 4.06
C SER A 178 12.42 -41.17 5.55
N ASP A 179 13.60 -41.55 6.03
CA ASP A 179 13.87 -41.78 7.46
C ASP A 179 14.53 -40.59 8.17
N GLY A 180 14.97 -39.58 7.40
CA GLY A 180 15.57 -38.36 7.92
C GLY A 180 17.10 -38.38 8.03
N VAL A 181 17.76 -39.40 7.50
CA VAL A 181 19.23 -39.47 7.34
C VAL A 181 19.58 -39.36 5.87
N CYS A 182 20.51 -38.47 5.52
CA CYS A 182 20.88 -38.23 4.13
C CYS A 182 22.00 -39.17 3.67
N ASN A 183 22.01 -39.47 2.37
CA ASN A 183 23.01 -40.31 1.72
C ASN A 183 24.36 -39.58 1.53
N ASP A 184 25.46 -40.36 1.46
CA ASP A 184 26.80 -39.87 1.14
C ASP A 184 26.81 -39.01 -0.14
N GLY A 185 27.14 -37.73 0.03
CA GLY A 185 27.10 -36.70 -1.02
C GLY A 185 26.13 -35.56 -0.76
N ALA A 186 25.25 -35.66 0.24
CA ALA A 186 24.47 -34.55 0.78
C ALA A 186 25.36 -33.45 1.40
N ALA A 187 24.87 -32.22 1.46
CA ALA A 187 25.65 -31.07 1.93
C ALA A 187 25.79 -31.00 3.47
N ASN A 188 24.94 -31.72 4.21
CA ASN A 188 25.01 -31.82 5.68
C ASN A 188 26.12 -32.77 6.19
N GLY A 189 26.56 -33.73 5.38
CA GLY A 189 27.72 -34.59 5.66
C GLY A 189 27.43 -35.85 6.48
N ASP A 190 26.17 -36.14 6.76
CA ASP A 190 25.74 -37.45 7.27
C ASP A 190 25.73 -38.48 6.12
N ALA A 191 25.89 -39.77 6.45
CA ALA A 191 25.91 -40.85 5.48
C ALA A 191 25.07 -42.02 5.98
N ASP A 192 23.86 -42.13 5.44
CA ASP A 192 22.95 -43.25 5.65
C ASP A 192 23.62 -44.61 5.35
N ASN A 193 23.64 -45.50 6.36
CA ASN A 193 24.19 -46.84 6.28
C ASN A 193 23.23 -47.89 5.70
N CYS A 194 21.95 -47.55 5.53
CA CYS A 194 20.99 -48.34 4.76
C CYS A 194 20.19 -47.51 3.71
N PRO A 195 20.85 -46.99 2.64
CA PRO A 195 20.34 -46.11 1.55
C PRO A 195 18.96 -46.34 0.89
N ASN A 196 18.24 -47.42 1.23
CA ASN A 196 16.94 -47.80 0.68
C ASN A 196 16.07 -48.57 1.72
N VAL A 197 16.47 -48.64 2.99
CA VAL A 197 15.81 -49.38 4.08
C VAL A 197 15.81 -48.57 5.40
N SER A 198 15.03 -47.49 5.43
CA SER A 198 14.64 -46.66 6.57
C SER A 198 14.95 -47.24 7.96
N ASN A 199 15.94 -46.65 8.61
CA ASN A 199 16.49 -46.97 9.93
C ASN A 199 16.95 -45.68 10.64
N GLU A 200 15.98 -44.93 11.19
CA GLU A 200 16.18 -43.64 11.89
C GLU A 200 17.25 -43.66 13.01
N ASP A 201 17.61 -44.85 13.53
CA ASP A 201 18.63 -45.03 14.57
C ASP A 201 20.04 -45.33 14.04
N GLN A 202 20.17 -45.63 12.74
CA GLN A 202 21.42 -45.92 12.03
C GLN A 202 22.26 -46.99 12.74
N TRP A 203 21.59 -47.94 13.40
CA TRP A 203 22.27 -48.98 14.17
C TRP A 203 23.09 -49.89 13.24
N ASN A 204 24.32 -50.13 13.66
CA ASN A 204 25.32 -50.98 13.01
C ASN A 204 26.16 -51.57 14.15
N TYR A 205 26.04 -52.87 14.40
CA TYR A 205 26.60 -53.54 15.57
C TYR A 205 28.10 -53.86 15.39
N ASP A 206 28.47 -54.44 14.25
CA ASP A 206 29.82 -54.92 13.94
C ASP A 206 30.80 -53.82 13.43
N GLN A 207 30.27 -52.67 13.03
CA GLN A 207 30.93 -51.52 12.40
C GLN A 207 31.44 -51.79 10.97
N ASP A 208 30.68 -52.58 10.20
CA ASP A 208 30.78 -52.77 8.74
C ASP A 208 30.28 -51.51 7.98
N SER A 209 30.16 -51.61 6.66
CA SER A 209 29.59 -50.63 5.74
C SER A 209 28.06 -50.70 5.54
N GLU A 210 27.40 -51.80 5.89
CA GLU A 210 25.94 -51.93 5.90
C GLU A 210 25.44 -51.75 7.36
N GLY A 211 24.19 -51.34 7.59
CA GLY A 211 23.61 -51.25 8.95
C GLY A 211 22.69 -52.44 9.26
N ASP A 212 22.39 -52.72 10.52
CA ASP A 212 21.61 -53.89 10.99
C ASP A 212 20.23 -54.03 10.29
N ALA A 213 19.69 -52.92 9.76
CA ALA A 213 18.43 -52.92 9.02
C ALA A 213 18.54 -53.49 7.58
N CYS A 214 19.74 -53.57 7.03
CA CYS A 214 20.02 -53.97 5.65
C CYS A 214 21.18 -54.98 5.47
N ASP A 215 21.97 -55.24 6.51
CA ASP A 215 22.92 -56.36 6.58
C ASP A 215 22.18 -57.73 6.60
N ALA A 216 22.95 -58.81 6.62
CA ALA A 216 22.50 -60.20 6.70
C ALA A 216 23.43 -61.09 7.55
N ASP A 217 24.37 -60.48 8.29
CA ASP A 217 25.29 -61.08 9.25
C ASP A 217 25.64 -60.00 10.31
N ASP A 218 24.63 -59.53 11.06
CA ASP A 218 24.66 -58.31 11.94
C ASP A 218 25.87 -58.21 12.91
N ASP A 219 26.48 -59.35 13.31
CA ASP A 219 27.68 -59.39 14.16
C ASP A 219 28.95 -59.97 13.50
N ASN A 220 28.85 -60.29 12.20
CA ASN A 220 29.91 -60.74 11.29
C ASN A 220 30.69 -61.99 11.75
N ASP A 221 30.09 -62.85 12.58
CA ASP A 221 30.69 -64.12 13.04
C ASP A 221 30.71 -65.21 11.94
N GLY A 222 29.93 -65.00 10.88
CA GLY A 222 29.78 -65.88 9.72
C GLY A 222 28.53 -66.76 9.75
N ALA A 223 27.70 -66.66 10.78
CA ALA A 223 26.35 -67.20 10.85
C ALA A 223 25.30 -66.12 10.52
N LEU A 224 24.68 -66.23 9.34
CA LEU A 224 23.56 -65.35 8.96
C LEU A 224 22.48 -65.32 10.06
N ASP A 225 21.91 -64.15 10.35
CA ASP A 225 20.87 -63.93 11.39
C ASP A 225 19.62 -64.83 11.24
N GLU A 226 19.36 -65.43 10.07
CA GLU A 226 18.31 -66.46 9.92
C GLU A 226 18.64 -67.83 10.56
N VAL A 227 19.89 -68.05 10.97
CA VAL A 227 20.39 -69.26 11.67
C VAL A 227 21.06 -68.98 13.01
N ASP A 228 21.46 -67.74 13.30
CA ASP A 228 21.99 -67.38 14.60
C ASP A 228 20.94 -67.42 15.74
N SER A 229 21.41 -67.47 16.99
CA SER A 229 20.59 -67.49 18.20
C SER A 229 20.56 -66.16 18.98
N ASP A 230 21.56 -65.31 18.77
CA ASP A 230 21.80 -64.01 19.42
C ASP A 230 22.59 -63.13 18.43
N ASP A 231 21.94 -62.75 17.33
CA ASP A 231 22.38 -61.93 16.16
C ASP A 231 23.07 -60.58 16.44
N ASN A 232 23.46 -60.33 17.67
CA ASN A 232 24.12 -59.12 18.17
C ASN A 232 25.20 -59.54 19.20
N ASN A 233 25.89 -60.67 18.98
CA ASN A 233 26.82 -61.32 19.90
C ASN A 233 27.61 -62.47 19.24
N GLN A 234 28.68 -62.11 18.50
CA GLN A 234 29.62 -62.97 17.74
C GLN A 234 30.23 -64.22 18.42
N PHE A 235 29.86 -64.52 19.67
CA PHE A 235 30.34 -65.63 20.48
C PHE A 235 29.24 -66.64 20.87
N VAL A 236 27.99 -66.50 20.38
CA VAL A 236 26.83 -67.28 20.87
C VAL A 236 25.85 -67.68 19.75
N CYS A 237 26.16 -68.77 19.05
CA CYS A 237 25.36 -69.25 17.92
C CYS A 237 24.67 -70.60 18.22
N SER A 238 25.36 -71.74 18.10
CA SER A 238 24.78 -73.08 18.26
C SER A 238 25.82 -74.12 18.70
N ASP A 239 25.38 -75.29 19.18
CA ASP A 239 26.21 -76.49 19.38
C ASP A 239 25.71 -77.57 18.41
N ASP A 240 26.16 -77.52 17.15
CA ASP A 240 25.79 -78.48 16.09
C ASP A 240 26.71 -79.73 16.09
N ASP A 241 27.91 -79.64 16.68
CA ASP A 241 28.89 -80.73 16.80
C ASP A 241 28.64 -81.68 18.00
N GLY A 242 28.52 -81.13 19.21
CA GLY A 242 28.28 -81.86 20.46
C GLY A 242 29.49 -82.11 21.36
N ASP A 243 30.59 -81.34 21.24
CA ASP A 243 31.80 -81.48 22.06
C ASP A 243 31.71 -80.81 23.46
N THR A 244 30.72 -79.93 23.65
CA THR A 244 30.34 -79.10 24.82
C THR A 244 30.77 -77.63 24.84
N CYS A 245 31.46 -77.16 23.80
CA CYS A 245 31.57 -75.74 23.47
C CYS A 245 30.37 -75.25 22.62
N ASP A 246 30.34 -73.95 22.33
CA ASP A 246 29.44 -73.33 21.35
C ASP A 246 30.22 -73.11 20.04
N ASP A 247 29.64 -73.40 18.88
CA ASP A 247 30.33 -73.43 17.57
C ASP A 247 30.97 -72.08 17.20
N CYS A 248 30.57 -70.97 17.85
CA CYS A 248 31.13 -69.62 17.66
C CYS A 248 31.96 -69.13 18.86
N SER A 249 32.35 -70.01 19.80
CA SER A 249 33.10 -69.65 21.02
C SER A 249 34.44 -68.95 20.77
N ASP A 250 35.02 -69.06 19.57
CA ASP A 250 36.27 -68.38 19.18
C ASP A 250 36.07 -67.01 18.50
N GLY A 251 34.81 -66.58 18.33
CA GLY A 251 34.42 -65.39 17.56
C GLY A 251 34.13 -65.67 16.08
N SER A 252 33.98 -66.94 15.68
CA SER A 252 33.64 -67.32 14.31
C SER A 252 32.99 -68.72 14.22
N TYR A 253 32.03 -68.90 13.32
CA TYR A 253 31.31 -70.16 13.17
C TYR A 253 32.23 -71.34 12.71
N GLY A 254 32.52 -72.29 13.62
CA GLY A 254 33.58 -73.29 13.44
C GLY A 254 33.45 -74.63 14.19
N LEU A 255 32.78 -75.62 13.56
CA LEU A 255 32.58 -77.02 14.03
C LEU A 255 33.83 -77.91 14.28
N ASP A 256 35.04 -77.37 14.30
CA ASP A 256 36.30 -78.13 14.50
C ASP A 256 37.32 -77.31 15.36
N SER A 257 36.93 -76.14 15.92
CA SER A 257 37.85 -75.15 16.55
C SER A 257 37.22 -74.27 17.63
N ASP A 258 36.26 -74.81 18.37
CA ASP A 258 35.35 -74.15 19.30
C ASP A 258 35.79 -74.18 20.78
N GLY A 259 36.97 -74.75 21.11
CA GLY A 259 37.45 -74.84 22.49
C GLY A 259 38.97 -74.97 22.66
N TRP A 260 39.46 -74.64 23.86
CA TRP A 260 40.86 -74.77 24.25
C TRP A 260 41.10 -76.07 25.04
N ASP A 261 42.15 -76.80 24.66
CA ASP A 261 42.67 -78.07 25.23
C ASP A 261 44.21 -77.92 25.22
N TYR A 262 44.74 -77.24 26.23
CA TYR A 262 46.09 -76.65 26.25
C TYR A 262 47.19 -77.73 26.22
N ASP A 263 47.08 -78.74 27.09
CA ASP A 263 48.02 -79.87 27.16
C ASP A 263 47.79 -80.96 26.07
N GLN A 264 46.63 -80.92 25.40
CA GLN A 264 46.16 -81.84 24.35
C GLN A 264 45.83 -83.27 24.83
N ASP A 265 45.22 -83.40 26.01
CA ASP A 265 44.63 -84.61 26.60
C ASP A 265 43.36 -85.08 25.85
N GLY A 266 42.57 -84.13 25.33
CA GLY A 266 41.28 -84.38 24.67
C GLY A 266 40.05 -84.08 25.53
N ALA A 267 40.18 -83.17 26.49
CA ALA A 267 39.09 -82.47 27.16
C ALA A 267 39.41 -80.97 27.13
N CYS A 268 38.40 -80.11 27.02
CA CYS A 268 38.65 -78.66 27.07
C CYS A 268 39.02 -78.23 28.50
N ASP A 269 39.90 -77.23 28.62
CA ASP A 269 40.55 -76.76 29.86
C ASP A 269 39.54 -76.49 30.99
N ALA A 270 38.35 -75.99 30.66
CA ALA A 270 37.22 -75.81 31.58
C ALA A 270 36.74 -77.10 32.31
N GLY A 271 37.34 -78.26 32.03
CA GLY A 271 37.14 -79.55 32.68
C GLY A 271 38.38 -80.26 33.23
N ASP A 272 39.60 -79.72 33.10
CA ASP A 272 40.83 -80.30 33.70
C ASP A 272 41.22 -79.62 35.04
N VAL A 273 42.43 -79.88 35.57
CA VAL A 273 42.87 -79.57 36.95
C VAL A 273 44.40 -79.35 37.13
N ASP A 274 45.16 -79.15 36.04
CA ASP A 274 46.63 -78.95 36.01
C ASP A 274 47.03 -78.50 34.58
N ASP A 275 46.53 -77.34 34.15
CA ASP A 275 46.27 -77.04 32.72
C ASP A 275 47.55 -76.82 31.86
N ASP A 276 48.64 -76.28 32.42
CA ASP A 276 49.97 -76.22 31.76
C ASP A 276 51.03 -77.24 32.28
N ASN A 277 50.83 -77.73 33.50
CA ASN A 277 51.72 -78.60 34.26
C ASN A 277 53.17 -78.03 34.42
N ASP A 278 53.31 -76.75 34.78
CA ASP A 278 54.58 -76.12 35.19
C ASP A 278 55.16 -76.75 36.49
N GLY A 279 54.28 -77.16 37.41
CA GLY A 279 54.59 -77.73 38.72
C GLY A 279 53.86 -77.11 39.92
N ALA A 280 53.10 -76.03 39.72
CA ALA A 280 52.02 -75.57 40.57
C ALA A 280 50.79 -76.50 40.44
N LEU A 281 49.61 -75.95 40.70
CA LEU A 281 48.27 -76.50 40.45
C LEU A 281 47.39 -75.25 40.29
N ASP A 282 46.36 -75.25 39.44
CA ASP A 282 45.51 -74.07 39.16
C ASP A 282 44.98 -73.37 40.43
N GLU A 283 44.74 -74.10 41.53
CA GLU A 283 44.34 -73.50 42.82
C GLU A 283 45.46 -72.74 43.59
N ASN A 284 46.71 -72.78 43.13
CA ASN A 284 47.86 -72.06 43.67
C ASN A 284 48.75 -71.43 42.57
N ASP A 285 48.32 -71.46 41.31
CA ASP A 285 48.87 -70.64 40.24
C ASP A 285 48.00 -69.38 40.05
N SER A 286 48.58 -68.30 39.54
CA SER A 286 47.81 -67.15 39.05
C SER A 286 47.66 -67.14 37.53
N ASN A 287 48.41 -67.97 36.80
CA ASN A 287 48.21 -68.20 35.37
C ASN A 287 48.42 -69.68 35.03
N ASP A 288 47.36 -70.47 35.24
CA ASP A 288 47.29 -71.93 35.02
C ASP A 288 47.57 -72.40 33.57
N ASN A 289 47.73 -71.47 32.63
CA ASN A 289 48.10 -71.73 31.24
C ASN A 289 49.45 -71.09 30.83
N ASN A 290 50.33 -70.72 31.77
CA ASN A 290 51.62 -70.07 31.49
C ASN A 290 52.76 -70.41 32.47
N GLU A 291 53.71 -71.26 32.04
CA GLU A 291 54.89 -71.74 32.79
C GLU A 291 55.90 -70.66 33.29
N PHE A 292 55.58 -69.36 33.19
CA PHE A 292 56.43 -68.21 33.53
C PHE A 292 55.78 -67.14 34.45
N GLU A 293 54.50 -67.26 34.84
CA GLU A 293 53.80 -66.23 35.62
C GLU A 293 53.08 -66.85 36.81
N CYS A 294 53.40 -66.43 38.03
CA CYS A 294 52.74 -66.95 39.22
C CYS A 294 52.69 -65.91 40.34
N SER A 295 52.04 -66.23 41.46
CA SER A 295 51.69 -65.21 42.44
C SER A 295 52.90 -64.65 43.22
N ASP A 296 53.08 -63.33 43.23
CA ASP A 296 53.97 -62.59 44.18
C ASP A 296 53.60 -62.96 45.63
N ASN A 297 54.37 -63.86 46.26
CA ASN A 297 54.06 -64.41 47.58
C ASN A 297 54.90 -63.82 48.73
N ASP A 298 55.91 -62.99 48.44
CA ASP A 298 56.65 -62.24 49.47
C ASP A 298 56.38 -60.73 49.48
N ASN A 299 55.64 -60.27 48.46
CA ASN A 299 54.78 -59.10 48.40
C ASN A 299 55.50 -57.77 48.15
N ASP A 300 56.58 -57.78 47.37
CA ASP A 300 57.40 -56.60 47.02
C ASP A 300 57.13 -56.01 45.62
N THR A 301 56.05 -56.45 44.95
CA THR A 301 55.53 -56.01 43.63
C THR A 301 56.20 -56.61 42.40
N CYS A 302 57.06 -57.62 42.55
CA CYS A 302 57.63 -58.42 41.45
C CYS A 302 57.14 -59.89 41.49
N ASP A 303 57.16 -60.60 40.35
CA ASP A 303 56.55 -61.93 40.17
C ASP A 303 57.46 -63.11 40.60
N ASP A 304 56.93 -64.05 41.39
CA ASP A 304 57.60 -65.25 41.93
C ASP A 304 58.19 -66.19 40.83
N CYS A 305 57.68 -66.14 39.60
CA CYS A 305 58.03 -67.04 38.48
C CYS A 305 58.73 -66.35 37.31
N TYR A 306 59.17 -65.10 37.45
CA TYR A 306 59.78 -64.27 36.38
C TYR A 306 60.91 -64.94 35.54
N ASP A 307 61.53 -66.03 36.02
CA ASP A 307 62.54 -66.82 35.28
C ASP A 307 62.07 -68.14 34.63
N GLY A 308 60.79 -68.52 34.80
CA GLY A 308 60.20 -69.78 34.35
C GLY A 308 60.27 -70.91 35.37
N THR A 309 60.60 -70.60 36.63
CA THR A 309 60.47 -71.51 37.78
C THR A 309 60.27 -70.75 39.10
N TYR A 310 59.22 -71.09 39.83
CA TYR A 310 58.84 -70.57 41.16
C TYR A 310 59.99 -70.34 42.20
N ASP A 311 60.42 -69.09 42.47
CA ASP A 311 61.39 -68.67 43.53
C ASP A 311 61.28 -67.17 43.98
N MET A 312 60.95 -66.92 45.26
CA MET A 312 60.64 -65.60 45.88
C MET A 312 61.86 -64.78 46.41
N MET A 313 62.90 -64.37 45.65
CA MET A 313 64.06 -63.60 46.26
C MET A 313 64.98 -62.69 45.38
N ASP A 314 64.79 -62.47 44.06
CA ASP A 314 65.82 -61.76 43.23
C ASP A 314 65.24 -60.70 42.26
N ASP A 315 65.77 -59.47 42.35
CA ASP A 315 65.03 -58.21 42.58
C ASP A 315 65.22 -57.02 41.57
N GLY A 316 64.44 -55.93 41.76
CA GLY A 316 64.13 -54.86 40.77
C GLY A 316 64.89 -53.51 40.83
N PHE A 317 64.17 -52.37 40.65
CA PHE A 317 64.75 -51.01 40.43
C PHE A 317 63.96 -49.84 41.10
N ASP A 318 64.64 -48.79 41.63
CA ASP A 318 64.17 -47.66 42.51
C ASP A 318 65.09 -46.39 42.37
N TYR A 319 64.54 -45.16 42.13
CA TYR A 319 65.30 -43.92 41.75
C TYR A 319 65.31 -42.74 42.75
N ASP A 320 64.17 -42.18 43.18
CA ASP A 320 64.13 -41.06 44.16
C ASP A 320 64.70 -41.51 45.54
N GLY A 321 64.59 -42.82 45.81
CA GLY A 321 65.09 -43.52 46.97
C GLY A 321 64.10 -43.69 48.13
N ASP A 322 62.79 -43.60 47.90
CA ASP A 322 61.73 -43.82 48.90
C ASP A 322 61.59 -45.30 49.33
N GLY A 323 61.88 -46.24 48.43
CA GLY A 323 61.82 -47.69 48.63
C GLY A 323 60.65 -48.42 47.96
N MET A 324 59.90 -47.79 47.06
CA MET A 324 59.10 -48.43 46.01
C MET A 324 59.95 -48.68 44.76
N CYS A 325 59.47 -49.50 43.81
CA CYS A 325 60.12 -49.58 42.51
C CYS A 325 59.67 -48.42 41.60
N ASP A 326 60.52 -48.00 40.65
CA ASP A 326 60.26 -46.89 39.70
C ASP A 326 58.87 -47.00 39.02
N ALA A 327 58.44 -48.22 38.70
CA ALA A 327 57.13 -48.47 38.08
C ALA A 327 55.92 -48.29 39.03
N GLY A 328 56.13 -47.81 40.25
CA GLY A 328 55.12 -47.61 41.28
C GLY A 328 55.21 -46.27 42.03
N ASP A 329 56.15 -45.38 41.68
CA ASP A 329 56.06 -43.96 42.03
C ASP A 329 55.29 -43.19 40.92
N SER A 330 55.08 -41.89 41.10
CA SER A 330 54.15 -41.09 40.28
C SER A 330 54.48 -39.60 40.19
N ASP A 331 55.63 -39.21 40.73
CA ASP A 331 56.15 -37.84 40.81
C ASP A 331 57.65 -37.95 41.17
N ASP A 332 58.45 -38.39 40.20
CA ASP A 332 59.86 -38.80 40.33
C ASP A 332 60.80 -37.63 40.76
N ASP A 333 60.33 -36.38 40.66
CA ASP A 333 61.11 -35.15 40.89
C ASP A 333 60.50 -34.11 41.87
N ASN A 334 59.15 -34.01 41.96
CA ASN A 334 58.39 -33.18 42.90
C ASN A 334 58.24 -31.67 42.61
N ASP A 335 58.11 -31.26 41.35
CA ASP A 335 57.83 -29.85 40.99
C ASP A 335 56.33 -29.45 41.01
N GLY A 336 55.44 -30.41 40.81
CA GLY A 336 53.98 -30.24 40.79
C GLY A 336 53.29 -30.54 39.45
N ALA A 337 54.05 -30.70 38.37
CA ALA A 337 53.67 -31.57 37.26
C ALA A 337 53.72 -33.05 37.72
N PHE A 338 53.13 -33.93 36.92
CA PHE A 338 53.29 -35.39 37.07
C PHE A 338 54.20 -35.87 35.93
N ASP A 339 54.92 -36.97 36.10
CA ASP A 339 55.91 -37.50 35.14
C ASP A 339 55.40 -37.61 33.69
N GLY A 340 54.09 -37.86 33.51
CA GLY A 340 53.45 -37.94 32.19
C GLY A 340 53.04 -36.61 31.55
N ALA A 341 53.20 -35.49 32.25
CA ALA A 341 52.90 -34.11 31.82
C ALA A 341 54.12 -33.18 31.92
N ASP A 342 55.13 -33.56 32.70
CA ASP A 342 56.45 -32.93 32.66
C ASP A 342 57.20 -33.31 31.36
N SER A 343 57.97 -32.36 30.83
CA SER A 343 58.85 -32.57 29.67
C SER A 343 60.20 -33.18 30.06
N ASP A 344 60.58 -33.10 31.34
CA ASP A 344 61.80 -33.63 31.93
C ASP A 344 61.45 -34.03 33.39
N ASP A 345 60.79 -35.19 33.56
CA ASP A 345 60.27 -35.87 34.78
C ASP A 345 61.27 -36.12 35.94
N ASN A 346 62.28 -35.27 36.00
CA ASN A 346 63.50 -35.33 36.77
C ASN A 346 64.09 -33.91 37.03
N ASN A 347 63.38 -32.80 36.70
CA ASN A 347 63.94 -31.43 36.68
C ASN A 347 62.95 -30.19 36.84
N GLU A 348 62.65 -29.81 38.09
CA GLU A 348 61.80 -28.71 38.65
C GLU A 348 61.69 -27.26 38.03
N PHE A 349 62.11 -26.98 36.79
CA PHE A 349 61.98 -25.63 36.17
C PHE A 349 61.67 -25.64 34.67
N ILE A 350 61.34 -26.79 34.07
CA ILE A 350 61.14 -26.94 32.62
C ILE A 350 59.98 -27.89 32.37
N CYS A 351 58.77 -27.34 32.30
CA CYS A 351 57.61 -28.11 31.86
C CYS A 351 57.28 -27.79 30.39
N SER A 352 56.07 -28.14 29.94
CA SER A 352 55.64 -27.91 28.55
C SER A 352 54.87 -26.58 28.43
N ASP A 353 55.13 -25.84 27.35
CA ASP A 353 54.26 -24.79 26.78
C ASP A 353 52.95 -25.45 26.31
N ASN A 354 51.85 -25.30 27.06
CA ASN A 354 50.58 -26.01 26.80
C ASN A 354 49.43 -25.13 26.32
N ASP A 355 49.52 -23.81 26.44
CA ASP A 355 48.57 -22.87 25.79
C ASP A 355 49.04 -22.43 24.39
N GLY A 356 50.34 -22.49 24.10
CA GLY A 356 50.89 -22.25 22.77
C GLY A 356 51.20 -20.78 22.46
N ASP A 357 51.26 -19.91 23.47
CA ASP A 357 51.57 -18.47 23.32
C ASP A 357 53.07 -18.17 23.10
N THR A 358 53.92 -19.21 23.12
CA THR A 358 55.39 -19.23 23.02
C THR A 358 56.17 -18.89 24.30
N CYS A 359 55.50 -18.66 25.42
CA CYS A 359 56.07 -18.65 26.77
C CYS A 359 56.09 -20.09 27.36
N ASP A 360 56.70 -20.27 28.54
CA ASP A 360 56.82 -21.57 29.21
C ASP A 360 55.95 -21.56 30.49
N ASP A 361 54.97 -22.46 30.60
CA ASP A 361 53.98 -22.58 31.69
C ASP A 361 54.60 -22.57 33.11
N CYS A 362 55.89 -22.91 33.25
CA CYS A 362 56.61 -22.98 34.53
C CYS A 362 57.65 -21.85 34.70
N SER A 363 57.60 -20.81 33.87
CA SER A 363 58.55 -19.68 33.87
C SER A 363 58.74 -18.97 35.21
N ASP A 364 57.76 -19.04 36.12
CA ASP A 364 57.83 -18.46 37.47
C ASP A 364 58.33 -19.43 38.57
N GLY A 365 58.54 -20.71 38.22
CA GLY A 365 58.85 -21.82 39.13
C GLY A 365 57.63 -22.55 39.67
N SER A 366 56.48 -22.40 39.01
CA SER A 366 55.25 -23.17 39.24
C SER A 366 54.34 -23.14 38.00
N TYR A 367 53.62 -24.23 37.75
CA TYR A 367 52.76 -24.43 36.58
C TYR A 367 51.54 -23.46 36.49
N GLY A 368 51.34 -22.78 35.35
CA GLY A 368 50.20 -21.89 35.04
C GLY A 368 50.07 -21.46 33.56
N LEU A 369 48.90 -20.94 33.15
CA LEU A 369 48.43 -20.75 31.74
C LEU A 369 47.72 -19.39 31.46
N ASP A 370 47.99 -18.34 32.23
CA ASP A 370 47.23 -17.06 32.18
C ASP A 370 48.10 -15.84 32.61
N SER A 371 49.42 -15.99 32.79
CA SER A 371 50.31 -15.02 33.46
C SER A 371 51.80 -15.26 33.16
N ASP A 372 52.14 -15.16 31.88
CA ASP A 372 53.28 -15.77 31.18
C ASP A 372 54.03 -14.69 30.36
N GLY A 373 53.32 -13.79 29.67
CA GLY A 373 53.87 -12.75 28.78
C GLY A 373 53.32 -11.31 28.89
N PHE A 374 53.64 -10.49 27.89
CA PHE A 374 53.09 -9.15 27.56
C PHE A 374 52.86 -9.09 26.04
N ASP A 375 51.75 -8.50 25.58
CA ASP A 375 51.31 -8.37 24.18
C ASP A 375 50.57 -7.02 24.05
N TYR A 376 50.96 -6.15 23.10
CA TYR A 376 50.51 -4.76 23.02
C TYR A 376 49.54 -4.45 21.86
N ASP A 377 49.78 -4.96 20.65
CA ASP A 377 48.87 -4.81 19.50
C ASP A 377 47.69 -5.83 19.54
N GLN A 378 47.81 -6.88 20.37
CA GLN A 378 46.85 -7.98 20.54
C GLN A 378 46.73 -8.89 19.31
N ASP A 379 47.78 -9.04 18.51
CA ASP A 379 47.84 -10.06 17.44
C ASP A 379 48.00 -11.50 17.98
N GLY A 380 48.43 -11.63 19.25
CA GLY A 380 48.65 -12.90 19.94
C GLY A 380 50.11 -13.34 20.07
N ALA A 381 51.08 -12.50 19.65
CA ALA A 381 52.49 -12.66 19.95
C ALA A 381 52.91 -11.81 21.18
N CYS A 382 53.90 -12.29 21.92
CA CYS A 382 54.48 -11.52 23.03
C CYS A 382 55.48 -10.46 22.52
N ASP A 383 55.46 -9.22 23.04
CA ASP A 383 56.35 -8.09 22.67
C ASP A 383 57.86 -8.48 22.57
N ALA A 384 58.29 -9.48 23.35
CA ALA A 384 59.67 -9.95 23.36
C ALA A 384 60.08 -10.78 22.12
N GLY A 385 59.08 -11.21 21.35
CA GLY A 385 59.17 -12.03 20.13
C GLY A 385 58.65 -11.34 18.88
N ASP A 386 57.84 -10.28 19.02
CA ASP A 386 57.42 -9.44 17.89
C ASP A 386 58.55 -8.50 17.40
N SER A 387 58.25 -7.72 16.37
CA SER A 387 59.12 -6.77 15.68
C SER A 387 58.40 -5.53 15.13
N ASP A 388 57.10 -5.40 15.40
CA ASP A 388 56.22 -4.29 15.03
C ASP A 388 55.14 -4.15 16.14
N ASP A 389 55.57 -3.79 17.36
CA ASP A 389 54.79 -3.83 18.63
C ASP A 389 53.43 -3.06 18.64
N ASP A 390 53.13 -2.26 17.61
CA ASP A 390 51.83 -1.58 17.40
C ASP A 390 51.27 -1.66 15.96
N ASN A 391 51.96 -2.39 15.07
CA ASN A 391 51.52 -2.76 13.72
C ASN A 391 51.25 -1.59 12.75
N ASP A 392 51.97 -0.46 12.89
CA ASP A 392 51.87 0.71 12.00
C ASP A 392 52.69 0.57 10.70
N GLY A 393 53.53 -0.46 10.63
CA GLY A 393 54.43 -0.79 9.53
C GLY A 393 55.89 -0.32 9.73
N VAL A 394 56.21 0.33 10.85
CA VAL A 394 57.53 0.80 11.26
C VAL A 394 58.07 -0.06 12.40
N LEU A 395 59.00 -0.95 12.08
CA LEU A 395 59.72 -1.75 13.09
C LEU A 395 60.21 -0.89 14.27
N ASP A 396 59.96 -1.31 15.51
CA ASP A 396 60.26 -0.60 16.79
C ASP A 396 61.72 -0.15 16.98
N SER A 397 62.63 -0.65 16.14
CA SER A 397 64.02 -0.19 16.06
C SER A 397 64.24 1.14 15.32
N VAL A 398 63.22 1.62 14.59
CA VAL A 398 63.20 2.85 13.79
C VAL A 398 62.16 3.82 14.35
N ASP A 399 61.05 3.31 14.84
CA ASP A 399 59.94 4.10 15.36
C ASP A 399 60.33 5.00 16.57
N THR A 400 59.60 6.10 16.77
CA THR A 400 59.85 7.04 17.88
C THR A 400 58.94 6.85 19.10
N ASP A 401 57.78 6.19 18.97
CA ASP A 401 56.96 5.68 20.06
C ASP A 401 56.34 4.31 19.66
N PRO A 402 57.07 3.19 19.75
CA PRO A 402 56.68 1.87 19.20
C PRO A 402 55.53 1.13 19.92
N ASN A 403 54.57 1.90 20.42
CA ASN A 403 53.39 1.44 21.16
C ASN A 403 52.19 2.41 20.91
N ASP A 404 52.22 3.23 19.85
CA ASP A 404 51.22 4.25 19.46
C ASP A 404 51.25 4.51 17.92
N ASN A 405 50.48 3.70 17.17
CA ASN A 405 50.46 3.58 15.70
C ASN A 405 50.11 4.85 14.85
N PHE A 406 50.10 6.03 15.46
CA PHE A 406 49.86 7.33 14.79
C PHE A 406 51.07 8.29 14.93
N ILE A 407 52.19 7.87 15.50
CA ILE A 407 53.33 8.74 15.83
C ILE A 407 54.66 8.05 15.54
N CYS A 408 55.17 8.19 14.30
CA CYS A 408 56.44 7.61 13.90
C CYS A 408 57.54 8.67 13.71
N SER A 409 57.84 9.08 12.48
CA SER A 409 58.90 10.05 12.20
C SER A 409 58.73 10.79 10.87
N ASP A 410 58.79 12.12 10.91
CA ASP A 410 59.07 13.03 9.78
C ASP A 410 60.42 12.69 9.11
N ASP A 411 60.42 11.77 8.14
CA ASP A 411 61.62 11.27 7.44
C ASP A 411 61.82 11.95 6.06
N ASP A 412 60.76 12.61 5.58
CA ASP A 412 60.65 13.39 4.34
C ASP A 412 61.13 14.86 4.53
N GLY A 413 60.67 15.53 5.59
CA GLY A 413 61.04 16.91 5.96
C GLY A 413 60.01 18.00 5.67
N ASP A 414 58.76 17.66 5.31
CA ASP A 414 57.63 18.59 5.06
C ASP A 414 56.93 19.13 6.32
N THR A 415 57.27 18.56 7.49
CA THR A 415 56.77 18.86 8.85
C THR A 415 55.45 18.21 9.29
N CYS A 416 54.83 17.36 8.47
CA CYS A 416 53.83 16.39 8.93
C CYS A 416 54.52 15.18 9.63
N ASP A 417 53.78 14.20 10.14
CA ASP A 417 54.33 12.93 10.68
C ASP A 417 53.95 11.78 9.76
N ASP A 418 54.94 11.01 9.26
CA ASP A 418 54.76 9.99 8.23
C ASP A 418 53.64 8.95 8.55
N CYS A 419 53.23 8.78 9.82
CA CYS A 419 52.19 7.82 10.26
C CYS A 419 50.88 8.48 10.71
N THR A 420 50.64 9.75 10.40
CA THR A 420 49.39 10.47 10.75
C THR A 420 48.12 9.77 10.26
N SER A 421 48.23 8.92 9.23
CA SER A 421 47.11 8.12 8.70
C SER A 421 46.78 6.82 9.48
N GLY A 422 47.64 6.42 10.44
CA GLY A 422 47.59 5.12 11.11
C GLY A 422 48.40 4.01 10.42
N GLU A 423 49.06 4.34 9.31
CA GLU A 423 50.00 3.52 8.54
C GLU A 423 51.14 4.42 8.01
N TYR A 424 52.38 3.91 7.95
CA TYR A 424 53.55 4.65 7.45
C TYR A 424 53.48 5.01 5.95
N ASN A 425 53.40 6.32 5.63
CA ASN A 425 53.20 6.79 4.26
C ASN A 425 53.70 8.22 3.95
N MET A 426 54.97 8.33 3.52
CA MET A 426 55.70 9.53 3.03
C MET A 426 55.09 10.31 1.82
N ALA A 427 53.77 10.30 1.64
CA ALA A 427 53.08 10.88 0.50
C ALA A 427 51.58 11.16 0.75
N ASN A 428 51.09 10.88 1.96
CA ASN A 428 49.70 11.11 2.41
C ASN A 428 49.69 11.07 3.96
N ASP A 429 50.52 11.93 4.51
CA ASP A 429 50.97 12.08 5.91
C ASP A 429 50.43 13.37 6.55
N GLY A 430 49.77 14.22 5.76
CA GLY A 430 49.03 15.39 6.24
C GLY A 430 48.14 16.00 5.16
N PHE A 431 47.67 17.22 5.42
CA PHE A 431 47.02 18.07 4.43
C PHE A 431 48.04 19.15 3.97
N ASP A 432 48.10 19.35 2.65
CA ASP A 432 48.94 20.30 1.89
C ASP A 432 48.04 20.82 0.76
N TYR A 433 47.24 21.85 1.05
CA TYR A 433 46.09 22.20 0.22
C TYR A 433 46.49 22.88 -1.11
N ASP A 434 47.45 23.80 -1.09
CA ASP A 434 47.97 24.46 -2.29
C ASP A 434 48.98 23.60 -3.10
N SER A 435 49.48 22.52 -2.51
CA SER A 435 50.51 21.62 -3.07
C SER A 435 51.89 22.27 -3.31
N ASP A 436 52.27 23.26 -2.50
CA ASP A 436 53.62 23.86 -2.42
C ASP A 436 54.65 22.87 -1.84
N GLY A 437 54.19 21.95 -0.96
CA GLY A 437 55.00 20.97 -0.25
C GLY A 437 55.31 21.40 1.20
N ALA A 438 54.32 21.99 1.88
CA ALA A 438 54.31 22.27 3.30
C ALA A 438 52.98 21.81 3.91
N CYS A 439 53.02 21.32 5.15
CA CYS A 439 51.82 20.93 5.90
C CYS A 439 51.01 22.20 6.29
N ASP A 440 49.69 22.25 6.04
CA ASP A 440 48.80 23.40 6.36
C ASP A 440 49.00 23.91 7.81
N ALA A 441 49.24 23.00 8.76
CA ALA A 441 49.50 23.33 10.16
C ALA A 441 50.78 24.18 10.43
N GLY A 442 51.56 24.48 9.38
CA GLY A 442 52.83 25.21 9.40
C GLY A 442 53.00 26.31 8.36
N ASP A 443 52.06 26.54 7.44
CA ASP A 443 52.11 27.66 6.49
C ASP A 443 51.56 28.98 7.11
N GLU A 444 51.57 30.06 6.33
CA GLU A 444 50.94 31.37 6.64
C GLU A 444 49.96 31.82 5.52
N ASP A 445 49.67 30.96 4.53
CA ASP A 445 48.90 31.22 3.28
C ASP A 445 48.42 29.87 2.66
N ASP A 446 47.60 29.10 3.41
CA ASP A 446 47.27 27.66 3.18
C ASP A 446 46.72 27.28 1.77
N ASP A 447 46.11 28.22 1.03
CA ASP A 447 45.63 28.00 -0.35
C ASP A 447 46.35 28.85 -1.44
N ASN A 448 47.32 29.68 -1.04
CA ASN A 448 48.20 30.49 -1.88
C ASN A 448 47.49 31.51 -2.79
N ASP A 449 46.30 31.98 -2.43
CA ASP A 449 45.66 33.10 -3.13
C ASP A 449 46.34 34.45 -2.83
N GLY A 450 47.13 34.53 -1.76
CA GLY A 450 47.90 35.69 -1.32
C GLY A 450 47.21 36.58 -0.29
N ALA A 451 46.08 36.14 0.26
CA ALA A 451 45.63 36.48 1.60
C ALA A 451 46.60 35.88 2.66
N LEU A 452 46.19 35.86 3.92
CA LEU A 452 46.84 35.08 4.97
C LEU A 452 45.68 34.53 5.80
N ASP A 453 45.73 33.31 6.31
CA ASP A 453 44.68 32.66 7.12
C ASP A 453 44.18 33.52 8.31
N GLY A 454 44.99 34.45 8.81
CA GLY A 454 44.58 35.46 9.80
C GLY A 454 43.69 36.61 9.30
N VAL A 455 43.45 36.73 8.00
CA VAL A 455 42.54 37.67 7.31
C VAL A 455 41.59 36.99 6.33
N ASP A 456 41.79 35.70 6.07
CA ASP A 456 40.88 34.90 5.26
C ASP A 456 39.55 34.57 5.99
N SER A 457 38.52 34.23 5.21
CA SER A 457 37.28 33.63 5.69
C SER A 457 37.19 32.12 5.48
N ASP A 458 37.90 31.56 4.49
CA ASP A 458 37.97 30.12 4.22
C ASP A 458 39.39 29.77 3.76
N ASP A 459 40.25 29.46 4.73
CA ASP A 459 41.70 29.20 4.60
C ASP A 459 42.06 27.89 3.84
N ASN A 460 41.19 27.47 2.93
CA ASN A 460 41.32 26.28 2.09
C ASN A 460 40.51 26.45 0.79
N ASN A 461 40.41 27.66 0.23
CA ASN A 461 39.60 27.94 -0.94
C ASN A 461 40.08 29.20 -1.70
N GLU A 462 40.94 29.00 -2.72
CA GLU A 462 41.63 30.05 -3.53
C GLU A 462 40.72 31.11 -4.22
N PHE A 463 39.39 31.06 -3.99
CA PHE A 463 38.36 31.93 -4.53
C PHE A 463 37.41 32.56 -3.47
N GLU A 464 37.51 32.25 -2.18
CA GLU A 464 36.56 32.71 -1.13
C GLU A 464 37.23 33.32 0.13
N CYS A 465 37.54 34.61 0.09
CA CYS A 465 38.14 35.34 1.21
C CYS A 465 37.34 36.59 1.65
N SER A 466 37.70 37.17 2.80
CA SER A 466 36.87 38.20 3.44
C SER A 466 36.80 39.51 2.64
N ASP A 467 35.60 40.03 2.35
CA ASP A 467 35.35 41.43 1.89
C ASP A 467 35.94 42.45 2.90
N ASN A 468 37.18 42.91 2.68
CA ASN A 468 37.88 43.85 3.58
C ASN A 468 37.75 45.32 3.15
N ASP A 469 37.33 45.54 1.92
CA ASP A 469 37.20 46.83 1.25
C ASP A 469 35.80 47.44 1.47
N GLY A 470 34.76 46.60 1.41
CA GLY A 470 33.35 46.92 1.63
C GLY A 470 32.55 47.20 0.36
N ASP A 471 33.00 46.73 -0.81
CA ASP A 471 32.31 46.90 -2.11
C ASP A 471 31.31 45.77 -2.45
N THR A 472 31.20 44.76 -1.58
CA THR A 472 30.34 43.57 -1.65
C THR A 472 30.79 42.45 -2.59
N CYS A 473 31.95 42.56 -3.23
CA CYS A 473 32.65 41.41 -3.78
C CYS A 473 33.49 40.69 -2.73
N ASP A 474 33.85 39.45 -3.04
CA ASP A 474 34.82 38.67 -2.29
C ASP A 474 36.23 39.03 -2.81
N ASP A 475 37.11 39.46 -1.91
CA ASP A 475 38.45 40.01 -2.20
C ASP A 475 39.32 39.05 -3.07
N CYS A 476 38.95 37.76 -3.16
CA CYS A 476 39.71 36.68 -3.81
C CYS A 476 39.00 36.03 -5.01
N SER A 477 37.79 36.48 -5.39
CA SER A 477 36.99 35.96 -6.54
C SER A 477 37.73 35.83 -7.88
N SER A 478 38.91 36.45 -8.01
CA SER A 478 39.76 36.40 -9.20
C SER A 478 40.73 35.20 -9.26
N GLY A 479 40.80 34.38 -8.21
CA GLY A 479 41.88 33.40 -7.98
C GLY A 479 43.17 34.06 -7.47
N SER A 480 43.02 35.16 -6.71
CA SER A 480 44.10 35.88 -6.01
C SER A 480 43.57 37.10 -5.26
N TYR A 481 44.04 37.32 -4.02
CA TYR A 481 43.65 38.42 -3.15
C TYR A 481 43.94 39.82 -3.73
N GLY A 482 42.93 40.68 -3.85
CA GLY A 482 43.14 42.05 -4.32
C GLY A 482 41.96 43.02 -4.38
N LEU A 483 41.87 43.85 -3.31
CA LEU A 483 41.09 45.10 -3.04
C LEU A 483 40.98 46.19 -4.16
N ASP A 484 40.94 45.81 -5.42
CA ASP A 484 40.93 46.69 -6.61
C ASP A 484 40.55 45.87 -7.89
N SER A 485 40.40 44.54 -7.83
CA SER A 485 40.29 43.61 -8.99
C SER A 485 39.67 42.24 -8.64
N ASP A 486 38.64 42.30 -7.81
CA ASP A 486 37.91 41.29 -7.05
C ASP A 486 36.55 40.91 -7.69
N GLY A 487 36.19 41.52 -8.83
CA GLY A 487 34.95 41.13 -9.53
C GLY A 487 34.67 41.83 -10.86
N LEU A 488 33.43 41.69 -11.32
CA LEU A 488 32.90 42.42 -12.48
C LEU A 488 32.08 43.61 -11.99
N ASP A 489 32.62 44.82 -12.17
CA ASP A 489 31.91 46.11 -12.10
C ASP A 489 31.82 46.68 -13.52
N GLN A 490 30.68 46.49 -14.18
CA GLN A 490 30.55 46.72 -15.62
C GLN A 490 30.35 48.19 -16.00
N ASP A 491 29.85 49.03 -15.09
CA ASP A 491 29.66 50.46 -15.32
C ASP A 491 30.68 51.37 -14.58
N SER A 492 31.51 50.75 -13.73
CA SER A 492 32.63 51.33 -13.00
C SER A 492 32.22 52.33 -11.91
N ASP A 493 31.18 52.02 -11.13
CA ASP A 493 30.70 52.84 -10.02
C ASP A 493 31.23 52.47 -8.63
N GLY A 494 31.86 51.28 -8.49
CA GLY A 494 32.43 50.77 -7.24
C GLY A 494 31.49 49.88 -6.44
N THR A 495 30.62 49.13 -7.13
CA THR A 495 29.84 48.01 -6.60
C THR A 495 29.89 46.87 -7.62
N CYS A 496 29.99 45.62 -7.18
CA CYS A 496 29.98 44.49 -8.10
C CYS A 496 28.59 44.23 -8.74
N ASP A 497 28.59 43.76 -10.00
CA ASP A 497 27.40 43.45 -10.81
C ASP A 497 26.43 42.47 -10.08
N ASN A 498 26.96 41.59 -9.21
CA ASN A 498 26.20 40.57 -8.47
C ASN A 498 25.78 41.07 -7.07
N GLY A 499 24.86 42.02 -7.03
CA GLY A 499 24.40 42.65 -5.80
C GLY A 499 23.89 44.08 -6.04
N ASP A 500 24.39 44.72 -7.09
CA ASP A 500 23.86 45.97 -7.58
C ASP A 500 22.42 45.84 -8.12
N GLN A 501 21.61 46.86 -7.84
CA GLN A 501 20.25 47.01 -8.33
C GLN A 501 20.21 47.46 -9.81
N TRP A 502 21.28 48.05 -10.36
CA TRP A 502 21.29 48.66 -11.70
C TRP A 502 22.60 48.46 -12.51
N PRO A 503 23.07 47.21 -12.77
CA PRO A 503 24.45 46.85 -13.19
C PRO A 503 24.89 47.27 -14.60
N ASN A 504 24.44 48.43 -15.07
CA ASN A 504 24.63 49.02 -16.39
C ASN A 504 24.50 50.57 -16.36
N CYS A 505 24.31 51.23 -15.20
CA CYS A 505 23.81 52.59 -15.10
C CYS A 505 24.29 53.42 -13.86
N SER A 506 25.59 53.46 -13.59
CA SER A 506 26.35 54.26 -12.59
C SER A 506 25.52 55.10 -11.60
N ASP A 507 25.50 54.72 -10.33
CA ASP A 507 24.54 55.23 -9.36
C ASP A 507 24.70 56.72 -9.03
N VAL A 508 23.73 57.51 -9.47
CA VAL A 508 23.56 58.91 -9.05
C VAL A 508 22.11 59.25 -8.68
N GLY A 509 21.40 58.28 -8.11
CA GLY A 509 20.14 58.47 -7.38
C GLY A 509 18.84 58.47 -8.18
N SER A 510 17.75 58.19 -7.45
CA SER A 510 16.33 58.05 -7.87
C SER A 510 16.06 57.85 -9.36
N ASN A 511 16.13 56.59 -9.79
CA ASN A 511 15.85 56.06 -11.13
C ASN A 511 16.70 56.71 -12.25
N PRO A 512 17.77 56.04 -12.73
CA PRO A 512 18.67 56.60 -13.75
C PRO A 512 18.13 56.52 -15.19
N TYR A 513 16.96 55.92 -15.41
CA TYR A 513 16.28 55.84 -16.69
C TYR A 513 15.42 57.10 -16.97
N ASP A 514 15.34 57.52 -18.24
CA ASP A 514 14.36 58.52 -18.68
C ASP A 514 12.94 57.92 -18.80
N ASP A 515 11.92 58.76 -19.05
CA ASP A 515 10.52 58.34 -19.19
C ASP A 515 10.32 57.32 -20.36
N CYS A 516 11.34 57.08 -21.19
CA CYS A 516 11.39 56.14 -22.31
C CYS A 516 12.35 54.96 -22.07
N ASN A 517 12.79 54.76 -20.82
CA ASN A 517 13.64 53.68 -20.33
C ASN A 517 15.07 53.60 -20.91
N VAL A 518 15.73 54.75 -21.15
CA VAL A 518 17.10 54.82 -21.69
C VAL A 518 18.10 55.43 -20.69
N CYS A 519 19.23 54.75 -20.43
CA CYS A 519 20.31 55.26 -19.56
C CYS A 519 20.97 56.54 -20.11
N ASN A 520 20.73 57.65 -19.42
CA ASN A 520 21.50 58.90 -19.36
C ASN A 520 22.14 59.44 -20.66
N GLY A 521 21.34 59.61 -21.73
CA GLY A 521 21.83 60.27 -22.95
C GLY A 521 20.81 60.58 -24.07
N GLY A 522 19.59 60.07 -23.96
CA GLY A 522 18.49 60.38 -24.87
C GLY A 522 17.77 61.68 -24.49
N ASN A 523 17.39 62.49 -25.47
CA ASN A 523 16.42 63.58 -25.29
C ASN A 523 15.08 63.13 -25.89
N ALA A 524 14.48 62.09 -25.30
CA ALA A 524 13.17 61.57 -25.68
C ALA A 524 12.17 61.89 -24.57
N ASP A 525 11.21 62.78 -24.87
CA ASP A 525 10.09 63.07 -23.97
C ASP A 525 8.83 62.35 -24.51
N LEU A 526 7.97 61.87 -23.61
CA LEU A 526 6.61 61.45 -23.95
C LEU A 526 5.74 62.65 -24.35
N ASP A 527 4.88 62.47 -25.35
CA ASP A 527 3.78 63.40 -25.61
C ASP A 527 2.52 63.07 -24.81
N GLU A 528 1.48 63.90 -24.92
CA GLU A 528 0.19 63.72 -24.21
C GLU A 528 -0.58 62.45 -24.63
N CYS A 529 -0.02 61.60 -25.50
CA CYS A 529 -0.61 60.38 -26.06
C CYS A 529 0.23 59.10 -25.84
N GLY A 530 1.36 59.14 -25.13
CA GLY A 530 2.07 57.93 -24.68
C GLY A 530 3.34 57.53 -25.46
N VAL A 531 3.80 58.30 -26.46
CA VAL A 531 4.83 57.82 -27.41
C VAL A 531 6.08 58.71 -27.47
N CYS A 532 7.26 58.08 -27.42
CA CYS A 532 8.58 58.73 -27.47
C CYS A 532 8.99 59.13 -28.91
N PHE A 533 9.32 60.41 -29.15
CA PHE A 533 9.60 60.93 -30.51
C PHE A 533 10.71 62.00 -30.60
N PRO A 534 11.56 61.99 -31.65
CA PRO A 534 12.38 63.13 -32.04
C PRO A 534 11.65 64.04 -33.05
N GLU A 535 11.70 65.37 -32.84
CA GLU A 535 10.93 66.41 -33.56
C GLU A 535 10.68 66.20 -35.09
N VAL A 536 9.42 66.36 -35.57
CA VAL A 536 8.93 67.49 -36.42
C VAL A 536 7.48 67.24 -36.92
N TRP A 537 6.56 68.14 -36.57
CA TRP A 537 5.28 68.52 -37.23
C TRP A 537 4.78 67.71 -38.45
N ASN A 538 3.71 66.93 -38.28
CA ASN A 538 2.57 66.91 -39.22
C ASN A 538 1.27 66.48 -38.51
N GLN A 539 0.14 67.16 -38.78
CA GLN A 539 -1.18 66.72 -38.27
C GLN A 539 -1.85 65.82 -39.31
N SER A 540 -1.99 64.54 -38.98
CA SER A 540 -2.91 63.60 -39.64
C SER A 540 -3.95 63.17 -38.63
N CYS A 541 -5.24 63.26 -38.98
CA CYS A 541 -6.28 62.59 -38.21
C CYS A 541 -6.16 61.08 -38.48
N THR A 542 -5.98 60.34 -37.41
CA THR A 542 -5.91 58.88 -37.41
C THR A 542 -7.24 58.30 -36.93
N GLY A 543 -7.42 57.00 -37.11
CA GLY A 543 -8.57 56.24 -36.64
C GLY A 543 -8.64 54.89 -37.36
N CYS A 544 -9.33 53.91 -36.77
CA CYS A 544 -9.37 52.55 -37.28
C CYS A 544 -9.75 52.44 -38.77
N THR A 545 -8.86 51.82 -39.56
CA THR A 545 -9.02 51.60 -41.00
C THR A 545 -9.25 50.14 -41.41
N ASP A 546 -9.18 49.19 -40.48
CA ASP A 546 -9.48 47.77 -40.78
C ASP A 546 -11.00 47.51 -40.83
N GLN A 547 -11.44 46.88 -41.91
CA GLN A 547 -12.84 46.54 -42.16
C GLN A 547 -13.38 45.42 -41.25
N VAL A 548 -12.51 44.63 -40.59
CA VAL A 548 -12.95 43.59 -39.64
C VAL A 548 -13.03 44.06 -38.18
N ALA A 549 -12.60 45.29 -37.89
CA ALA A 549 -12.69 45.88 -36.56
C ALA A 549 -14.12 46.35 -36.23
N PHE A 550 -14.52 46.18 -34.98
CA PHE A 550 -15.83 46.54 -34.45
C PHE A 550 -16.15 48.05 -34.58
N ASN A 551 -15.14 48.90 -34.40
CA ASN A 551 -15.27 50.36 -34.47
C ASN A 551 -14.81 50.97 -35.83
N TYR A 552 -14.74 50.16 -36.89
CA TYR A 552 -14.34 50.59 -38.23
C TYR A 552 -15.06 51.85 -38.72
N SER A 553 -14.29 52.90 -39.04
CA SER A 553 -14.81 54.26 -39.17
C SER A 553 -14.66 54.88 -40.57
N CYS A 554 -14.80 54.08 -41.64
CA CYS A 554 -14.82 54.57 -43.03
C CYS A 554 -15.94 53.94 -43.89
N LEU A 555 -16.84 54.76 -44.46
CA LEU A 555 -17.97 54.27 -45.25
C LEU A 555 -17.56 53.66 -46.61
N PRO A 556 -18.30 52.63 -47.05
CA PRO A 556 -19.31 52.92 -48.07
C PRO A 556 -20.72 52.32 -47.83
N ASP A 557 -21.72 53.22 -47.80
CA ASP A 557 -23.14 53.01 -48.12
C ASP A 557 -23.96 51.91 -47.39
N GLN A 558 -24.64 52.27 -46.27
CA GLN A 558 -26.12 52.34 -46.16
C GLN A 558 -26.61 52.70 -44.73
N MET A 559 -27.51 53.70 -44.61
CA MET A 559 -28.38 54.03 -43.44
C MET A 559 -27.74 54.74 -42.21
N PRO A 560 -28.53 55.32 -41.27
CA PRO A 560 -29.36 56.51 -41.52
C PRO A 560 -29.11 57.68 -40.53
N GLN A 561 -29.50 58.90 -40.93
CA GLN A 561 -29.29 60.13 -40.13
C GLN A 561 -30.21 60.25 -38.90
N GLU A 562 -29.66 60.50 -37.70
CA GLU A 562 -29.66 61.83 -37.03
C GLU A 562 -29.22 61.74 -35.54
N SER A 563 -27.94 61.99 -35.26
CA SER A 563 -27.48 62.56 -33.99
C SER A 563 -26.25 63.46 -34.26
N SER A 564 -26.20 64.63 -33.61
CA SER A 564 -25.27 65.70 -34.01
C SER A 564 -24.04 65.80 -33.11
N GLY A 565 -22.97 65.13 -33.51
CA GLY A 565 -21.59 65.30 -33.05
C GLY A 565 -20.67 64.92 -34.23
N GLY A 566 -19.72 65.76 -34.61
CA GLY A 566 -19.12 65.69 -35.96
C GLY A 566 -17.70 65.15 -36.00
N CYS A 567 -17.40 64.35 -37.02
CA CYS A 567 -16.04 64.14 -37.53
C CYS A 567 -15.86 64.86 -38.88
N GLY A 568 -14.63 65.31 -39.14
CA GLY A 568 -14.27 66.03 -40.36
C GLY A 568 -14.02 65.10 -41.56
N GLU A 569 -13.95 65.70 -42.74
CA GLU A 569 -13.37 65.07 -43.92
C GLU A 569 -11.85 64.86 -43.64
N ASP A 570 -11.27 63.71 -44.08
CA ASP A 570 -9.83 63.32 -44.04
C ASP A 570 -9.32 62.40 -42.88
N ILE A 571 -9.74 61.12 -42.82
CA ILE A 571 -8.98 60.03 -42.16
C ILE A 571 -8.23 59.24 -43.25
N THR A 572 -6.93 58.96 -43.06
CA THR A 572 -6.08 58.28 -44.08
C THR A 572 -4.95 57.39 -43.53
N ILE A 573 -4.80 57.28 -42.20
CA ILE A 573 -3.74 56.52 -41.53
C ILE A 573 -4.37 55.82 -40.32
N ASP A 574 -4.07 54.55 -40.15
CA ASP A 574 -4.45 53.78 -38.95
C ASP A 574 -3.56 54.19 -37.77
N ASP A 575 -4.16 54.45 -36.61
CA ASP A 575 -3.46 54.64 -35.32
C ASP A 575 -3.39 53.37 -34.48
N GLY A 576 -4.00 52.26 -34.91
CA GLY A 576 -4.20 51.10 -34.05
C GLY A 576 -5.38 51.25 -33.09
N SER A 577 -6.25 52.27 -33.26
CA SER A 577 -7.51 52.37 -32.49
C SER A 577 -8.57 51.32 -32.89
N CYS A 578 -8.23 50.33 -33.71
CA CYS A 578 -9.13 49.26 -34.10
C CYS A 578 -9.41 48.32 -32.93
N ILE A 579 -10.65 48.33 -32.43
CA ILE A 579 -11.14 47.35 -31.47
C ILE A 579 -11.62 46.14 -32.26
N TYR A 580 -11.11 44.95 -31.97
CA TYR A 580 -11.57 43.70 -32.56
C TYR A 580 -12.46 42.96 -31.56
N THR A 581 -13.38 42.13 -32.06
CA THR A 581 -14.13 41.21 -31.20
C THR A 581 -13.18 40.12 -30.70
N PRO A 582 -13.14 39.82 -29.39
CA PRO A 582 -12.36 38.72 -28.85
C PRO A 582 -12.74 37.38 -29.47
N ALA A 583 -11.79 36.44 -29.50
CA ALA A 583 -12.07 35.08 -29.92
C ALA A 583 -13.08 34.43 -28.96
N GLY A 584 -14.08 33.74 -29.50
CA GLY A 584 -15.19 33.16 -28.72
C GLY A 584 -16.33 34.15 -28.46
N PHE A 585 -16.15 35.44 -28.72
CA PHE A 585 -17.20 36.47 -28.59
C PHE A 585 -17.86 36.79 -29.95
N GLU A 586 -17.53 36.09 -31.04
CA GLU A 586 -18.16 36.27 -32.35
C GLU A 586 -19.53 35.60 -32.47
N PHE A 587 -20.50 36.29 -33.07
CA PHE A 587 -21.84 35.77 -33.32
C PHE A 587 -22.40 36.22 -34.68
N ASN A 588 -23.28 35.42 -35.27
CA ASN A 588 -24.01 35.76 -36.49
C ASN A 588 -25.28 36.55 -36.17
N GLN A 589 -25.66 37.54 -36.99
CA GLN A 589 -26.92 38.25 -36.77
C GLN A 589 -28.13 37.42 -37.24
N SER A 590 -29.03 37.13 -36.31
CA SER A 590 -30.34 36.51 -36.54
C SER A 590 -31.42 37.55 -36.81
N THR A 591 -32.51 37.13 -37.47
CA THR A 591 -33.73 37.95 -37.58
C THR A 591 -34.55 38.00 -36.29
N LEU A 592 -34.20 37.20 -35.27
CA LEU A 592 -34.72 37.27 -33.90
C LEU A 592 -33.63 37.72 -32.93
N GLN A 593 -33.96 38.66 -32.04
CA GLN A 593 -33.02 39.25 -31.08
C GLN A 593 -33.73 39.78 -29.83
N ALA A 594 -32.99 39.93 -28.74
CA ALA A 594 -33.32 40.71 -27.54
C ALA A 594 -32.16 41.65 -27.19
N PHE A 595 -32.35 42.54 -26.21
CA PHE A 595 -31.32 43.46 -25.73
C PHE A 595 -31.24 43.44 -24.20
N TYR A 596 -30.02 43.36 -23.69
CA TYR A 596 -29.69 43.39 -22.27
C TYR A 596 -28.91 44.67 -21.97
N PHE A 597 -29.40 45.46 -21.00
CA PHE A 597 -28.81 46.72 -20.55
C PHE A 597 -28.12 46.49 -19.21
N ILE A 598 -26.79 46.54 -19.18
CA ILE A 598 -25.96 46.22 -18.01
C ILE A 598 -25.48 47.53 -17.40
N GLY A 599 -25.74 47.74 -16.10
CA GLY A 599 -25.54 49.01 -15.40
C GLY A 599 -24.10 49.26 -14.95
N THR A 600 -23.52 48.31 -14.22
CA THR A 600 -22.11 48.26 -13.81
C THR A 600 -21.56 46.85 -14.07
N ALA A 601 -20.24 46.72 -14.21
CA ALA A 601 -19.59 45.41 -14.30
C ALA A 601 -18.16 45.47 -13.72
N ASN A 602 -17.71 44.37 -13.15
CA ASN A 602 -16.38 44.17 -12.56
C ASN A 602 -15.92 42.72 -12.81
N VAL A 603 -14.64 42.45 -12.55
CA VAL A 603 -14.10 41.11 -12.27
C VAL A 603 -13.43 41.19 -10.91
N ASP A 604 -13.79 40.31 -9.97
CA ASP A 604 -13.21 40.24 -8.62
C ASP A 604 -13.16 41.60 -7.88
N GLU A 605 -14.29 42.33 -7.91
CA GLU A 605 -14.46 43.72 -7.43
C GLU A 605 -13.73 44.83 -8.22
N GLU A 606 -12.81 44.52 -9.15
CA GLU A 606 -12.12 45.50 -9.99
C GLU A 606 -12.94 45.90 -11.25
N PRO A 607 -13.11 47.21 -11.55
CA PRO A 607 -14.04 47.69 -12.57
C PRO A 607 -13.49 47.59 -14.00
N LEU A 608 -14.32 47.11 -14.92
CA LEU A 608 -13.91 46.86 -16.32
C LEU A 608 -13.41 48.10 -17.08
N GLU A 609 -12.37 47.90 -17.90
CA GLU A 609 -11.75 48.89 -18.78
C GLU A 609 -12.60 49.22 -20.01
N VAL A 610 -12.81 50.52 -20.23
CA VAL A 610 -13.78 51.01 -21.22
C VAL A 610 -13.25 50.84 -22.65
N TYR A 611 -14.02 50.14 -23.50
CA TYR A 611 -13.69 49.76 -24.88
C TYR A 611 -12.56 48.74 -25.07
N GLN A 612 -11.95 48.27 -23.99
CA GLN A 612 -10.93 47.23 -23.99
C GLN A 612 -11.58 45.89 -23.64
N ASP A 613 -12.39 45.89 -22.58
CA ASP A 613 -13.12 44.71 -22.12
C ASP A 613 -14.42 44.51 -22.88
N TRP A 614 -14.95 43.29 -22.84
CA TRP A 614 -16.19 42.93 -23.51
C TRP A 614 -17.13 42.16 -22.59
N ILE A 615 -18.43 42.30 -22.84
CA ILE A 615 -19.44 41.42 -22.25
C ILE A 615 -20.06 40.58 -23.35
N GLY A 616 -20.08 39.27 -23.14
CA GLY A 616 -20.71 38.28 -23.98
C GLY A 616 -21.95 37.67 -23.31
N ILE A 617 -22.92 37.30 -24.14
CA ILE A 617 -24.13 36.56 -23.76
C ILE A 617 -24.10 35.24 -24.50
N PHE A 618 -24.21 34.17 -23.73
CA PHE A 618 -24.04 32.81 -24.19
C PHE A 618 -25.30 31.98 -23.95
N LYS A 619 -25.40 30.91 -24.74
CA LYS A 619 -26.30 29.78 -24.50
C LYS A 619 -25.53 28.52 -24.84
N ASP A 620 -25.48 27.57 -23.90
CA ASP A 620 -24.87 26.25 -24.10
C ASP A 620 -23.44 26.37 -24.71
N GLY A 621 -22.62 27.28 -24.17
CA GLY A 621 -21.28 27.61 -24.66
C GLY A 621 -21.21 28.47 -25.94
N VAL A 622 -22.30 28.59 -26.70
CA VAL A 622 -22.34 29.37 -27.95
C VAL A 622 -22.57 30.85 -27.65
N CYS A 623 -21.67 31.72 -28.12
CA CYS A 623 -21.90 33.16 -28.10
C CYS A 623 -23.09 33.51 -29.02
N VAL A 624 -24.14 34.07 -28.43
CA VAL A 624 -25.31 34.58 -29.16
C VAL A 624 -25.28 36.11 -29.27
N GLY A 625 -24.27 36.77 -28.71
CA GLY A 625 -24.27 38.20 -28.55
C GLY A 625 -23.08 38.73 -27.76
N SER A 626 -22.48 39.83 -28.18
CA SER A 626 -21.37 40.47 -27.47
C SER A 626 -21.33 41.97 -27.72
N TRP A 627 -20.70 42.72 -26.80
CA TRP A 627 -20.47 44.17 -26.93
C TRP A 627 -19.29 44.63 -26.07
N PRO A 628 -18.44 45.57 -26.54
CA PRO A 628 -17.36 46.13 -25.72
C PRO A 628 -17.93 46.99 -24.58
N TRP A 629 -17.30 46.93 -23.41
CA TRP A 629 -17.72 47.66 -22.22
C TRP A 629 -17.74 49.17 -22.44
N GLN A 630 -18.81 49.84 -21.98
CA GLN A 630 -19.05 51.28 -22.21
C GLN A 630 -18.79 52.16 -20.97
N GLY A 631 -18.33 51.57 -19.86
CA GLY A 631 -17.94 52.26 -18.64
C GLY A 631 -19.10 52.59 -17.70
N ASP A 632 -18.80 52.59 -16.40
CA ASP A 632 -19.77 52.86 -15.34
C ASP A 632 -20.48 54.21 -15.51
N GLY A 633 -21.82 54.17 -15.48
CA GLY A 633 -22.69 55.33 -15.61
C GLY A 633 -23.40 55.48 -16.96
N ASN A 634 -23.08 54.62 -17.93
CA ASN A 634 -23.93 54.34 -19.09
C ASN A 634 -24.33 52.85 -19.08
N PHE A 635 -25.49 52.51 -19.62
CA PHE A 635 -25.85 51.10 -19.81
C PHE A 635 -25.11 50.53 -21.03
N THR A 636 -24.23 49.55 -20.82
CA THR A 636 -23.71 48.70 -21.91
C THR A 636 -24.86 47.88 -22.45
N THR A 637 -25.12 47.96 -23.77
CA THR A 637 -26.28 47.32 -24.39
C THR A 637 -25.82 46.12 -25.21
N VAL A 638 -25.89 44.93 -24.64
CA VAL A 638 -25.50 43.69 -25.32
C VAL A 638 -26.72 43.13 -26.08
N PRO A 639 -26.65 42.96 -27.42
CA PRO A 639 -27.70 42.27 -28.16
C PRO A 639 -27.57 40.76 -27.97
N ALA A 640 -28.67 40.02 -27.88
CA ALA A 640 -28.66 38.55 -27.78
C ALA A 640 -29.56 37.94 -28.87
N MET A 641 -28.98 37.13 -29.76
CA MET A 641 -29.66 36.54 -30.90
C MET A 641 -30.49 35.30 -30.52
N GLY A 642 -31.58 35.08 -31.26
CA GLY A 642 -32.40 33.86 -31.16
C GLY A 642 -32.32 32.98 -32.39
N ASP A 643 -32.74 31.73 -32.28
CA ASP A 643 -32.78 30.80 -33.43
C ASP A 643 -33.93 31.19 -34.38
N ASP A 644 -33.59 31.64 -35.59
CA ASP A 644 -34.55 31.98 -36.64
C ASP A 644 -34.82 30.86 -37.65
N GLY A 645 -34.23 29.68 -37.42
CA GLY A 645 -34.40 28.46 -38.22
C GLY A 645 -33.49 28.37 -39.44
N GLU A 646 -32.46 29.22 -39.53
CA GLU A 646 -31.41 29.14 -40.54
C GLU A 646 -30.14 28.50 -39.94
N ALA A 647 -29.28 27.91 -40.78
CA ALA A 647 -28.16 27.10 -40.29
C ALA A 647 -27.11 27.86 -39.46
N TYR A 648 -27.07 29.20 -39.53
CA TYR A 648 -26.15 30.05 -38.76
C TYR A 648 -26.69 30.45 -37.38
N SER A 649 -27.96 30.18 -37.08
CA SER A 649 -28.64 30.48 -35.81
C SER A 649 -29.04 29.21 -35.04
N SER A 650 -28.67 28.04 -35.55
CA SER A 650 -28.76 26.76 -34.86
C SER A 650 -28.01 26.81 -33.53
N GLY A 651 -28.71 26.54 -32.43
CA GLY A 651 -28.20 26.65 -31.05
C GLY A 651 -28.48 28.00 -30.36
N TYR A 652 -28.99 29.01 -31.06
CA TYR A 652 -29.31 30.31 -30.45
C TYR A 652 -30.57 30.26 -29.56
N MET A 653 -30.90 31.39 -28.92
CA MET A 653 -31.96 31.51 -27.92
C MET A 653 -33.36 31.20 -28.46
N ASN A 654 -34.13 30.42 -27.72
CA ASN A 654 -35.58 30.30 -27.84
C ASN A 654 -36.29 31.17 -26.79
N THR A 655 -37.59 31.41 -26.98
CA THR A 655 -38.37 32.22 -26.02
C THR A 655 -38.61 31.46 -24.73
N GLY A 656 -37.93 31.88 -23.65
CA GLY A 656 -37.95 31.24 -22.34
C GLY A 656 -36.56 30.89 -21.82
N ASP A 657 -35.57 30.73 -22.72
CA ASP A 657 -34.19 30.34 -22.39
C ASP A 657 -33.53 31.39 -21.49
N LEU A 658 -32.70 30.95 -20.54
CA LEU A 658 -31.92 31.83 -19.67
C LEU A 658 -30.52 32.03 -20.27
N PRO A 659 -30.07 33.29 -20.46
CA PRO A 659 -28.69 33.57 -20.86
C PRO A 659 -27.69 33.36 -19.72
N THR A 660 -26.52 32.83 -20.07
CA THR A 660 -25.30 32.96 -19.28
C THR A 660 -24.44 34.12 -19.82
N TYR A 661 -23.47 34.57 -19.02
CA TYR A 661 -22.63 35.73 -19.34
C TYR A 661 -21.17 35.38 -19.09
N LYS A 662 -20.29 35.86 -19.98
CA LYS A 662 -18.84 35.94 -19.72
C LYS A 662 -18.38 37.37 -19.96
N ILE A 663 -17.36 37.79 -19.22
CA ILE A 663 -16.60 39.01 -19.44
C ILE A 663 -15.27 38.60 -20.08
N TYR A 664 -14.76 39.41 -21.01
CA TYR A 664 -13.39 39.30 -21.51
C TYR A 664 -12.64 40.53 -21.03
N ASP A 665 -11.55 40.33 -20.29
CA ASP A 665 -10.63 41.39 -19.89
C ASP A 665 -9.62 41.61 -21.04
N GLY A 666 -9.63 42.81 -21.62
CA GLY A 666 -8.75 43.13 -22.74
C GLY A 666 -7.35 43.58 -22.34
N SER A 667 -7.09 43.79 -21.05
CA SER A 667 -5.77 44.10 -20.49
C SER A 667 -4.96 42.82 -20.24
N GLU A 668 -5.62 41.78 -19.75
CA GLU A 668 -5.02 40.46 -19.45
C GLU A 668 -5.14 39.50 -20.65
N GLY A 669 -6.20 39.65 -21.46
CA GLY A 669 -6.51 38.76 -22.59
C GLY A 669 -7.39 37.57 -22.24
N GLU A 670 -7.92 37.54 -21.01
CA GLU A 670 -8.59 36.39 -20.41
C GLU A 670 -10.13 36.50 -20.41
N MET A 671 -10.81 35.37 -20.20
CA MET A 671 -12.27 35.28 -20.15
C MET A 671 -12.79 34.79 -18.80
N TYR A 672 -13.58 35.64 -18.15
CA TYR A 672 -14.18 35.42 -16.84
C TYR A 672 -15.65 35.02 -16.95
N ASN A 673 -16.08 34.05 -16.15
CA ASN A 673 -17.51 33.78 -15.97
C ASN A 673 -18.15 34.94 -15.20
N ALA A 674 -19.42 35.25 -15.49
CA ALA A 674 -20.07 36.42 -14.91
C ALA A 674 -21.53 36.17 -14.50
N SER A 675 -21.87 36.61 -13.29
CA SER A 675 -23.19 36.45 -12.67
C SER A 675 -23.98 37.75 -12.71
N PRO A 676 -25.18 37.79 -13.32
CA PRO A 676 -26.01 38.98 -13.37
C PRO A 676 -26.77 39.17 -12.05
N SER A 677 -27.05 40.43 -11.70
CA SER A 677 -27.91 40.79 -10.55
C SER A 677 -29.30 40.13 -10.57
N GLU A 678 -29.80 39.74 -11.75
CA GLU A 678 -31.00 38.91 -11.92
C GLU A 678 -30.97 38.13 -13.26
N SER A 679 -31.33 36.84 -13.23
CA SER A 679 -31.42 36.00 -14.44
C SER A 679 -32.72 36.28 -15.21
N LEU A 680 -32.59 36.95 -16.37
CA LEU A 680 -33.73 37.40 -17.18
C LEU A 680 -33.88 36.62 -18.50
N ALA A 681 -34.94 35.82 -18.57
CA ALA A 681 -35.25 34.97 -19.71
C ALA A 681 -35.36 35.74 -21.05
N TRP A 682 -34.81 35.14 -22.09
CA TRP A 682 -34.81 35.69 -23.44
C TRP A 682 -36.21 35.66 -24.05
N SER A 683 -36.55 36.72 -24.78
CA SER A 683 -37.80 36.79 -25.56
C SER A 683 -37.64 37.66 -26.79
N VAL A 684 -38.39 37.35 -27.86
CA VAL A 684 -38.29 38.05 -29.15
C VAL A 684 -38.61 39.54 -29.02
N ASN A 685 -37.61 40.39 -29.28
CA ASN A 685 -37.58 41.84 -29.03
C ASN A 685 -37.74 42.23 -27.55
N GLY A 686 -37.24 41.39 -26.63
CA GLY A 686 -37.10 41.69 -25.21
C GLY A 686 -36.15 42.86 -24.95
N PHE A 687 -36.41 43.57 -23.86
CA PHE A 687 -35.57 44.63 -23.32
C PHE A 687 -35.40 44.35 -21.83
N ASN A 688 -34.24 43.83 -21.46
CA ASN A 688 -33.93 43.31 -20.14
C ASN A 688 -32.87 44.21 -19.49
N THR A 689 -32.94 44.43 -18.18
CA THR A 689 -32.01 45.33 -17.47
C THR A 689 -31.36 44.58 -16.32
N ILE A 690 -30.04 44.62 -16.26
CA ILE A 690 -29.21 44.00 -15.23
C ILE A 690 -28.55 45.17 -14.48
N GLU A 691 -28.70 45.21 -13.16
CA GLU A 691 -28.21 46.32 -12.33
C GLU A 691 -26.69 46.30 -12.26
N TYR A 692 -26.12 45.12 -12.00
CA TYR A 692 -24.69 44.83 -12.01
C TYR A 692 -24.44 43.44 -12.62
N LEU A 693 -23.28 43.25 -13.23
CA LEU A 693 -22.77 41.97 -13.71
C LEU A 693 -21.40 41.75 -13.06
N ASP A 694 -21.32 40.82 -12.11
CA ASP A 694 -20.08 40.55 -11.38
C ASP A 694 -19.39 39.37 -12.05
N GLY A 695 -18.24 39.64 -12.67
CA GLY A 695 -17.29 38.64 -13.15
C GLY A 695 -16.45 38.12 -11.99
N PHE A 696 -15.97 36.89 -12.14
CA PHE A 696 -15.13 36.26 -11.13
C PHE A 696 -14.09 35.34 -11.79
N SER A 697 -12.85 35.43 -11.33
CA SER A 697 -11.78 34.48 -11.70
C SER A 697 -12.06 33.08 -11.16
N SER A 698 -12.60 33.01 -9.94
CA SER A 698 -12.87 31.77 -9.24
C SER A 698 -14.20 31.81 -8.49
N VAL A 699 -14.72 30.64 -8.15
CA VAL A 699 -15.84 30.48 -7.21
C VAL A 699 -15.32 29.83 -5.94
N SER A 700 -15.81 30.29 -4.79
CA SER A 700 -15.61 29.59 -3.53
C SER A 700 -16.55 28.37 -3.46
N LEU A 701 -15.95 27.21 -3.22
CA LEU A 701 -16.62 25.94 -2.98
C LEU A 701 -16.37 25.54 -1.52
N SER A 702 -17.45 25.15 -0.84
CA SER A 702 -17.44 24.73 0.55
C SER A 702 -18.23 23.43 0.67
N ILE A 703 -17.62 22.39 1.22
CA ILE A 703 -18.18 21.04 1.34
C ILE A 703 -18.14 20.63 2.81
N ASP A 704 -19.32 20.46 3.41
CA ASP A 704 -19.44 19.89 4.76
C ASP A 704 -19.11 18.39 4.70
N LEU A 705 -18.06 17.97 5.42
CA LEU A 705 -17.64 16.57 5.54
C LEU A 705 -17.98 16.03 6.92
N HIS A 706 -18.56 14.84 6.99
CA HIS A 706 -18.79 14.12 8.25
C HIS A 706 -17.67 13.13 8.55
N TYR A 707 -17.60 12.63 9.79
CA TYR A 707 -16.74 11.51 10.16
C TYR A 707 -16.93 10.32 9.20
N GLY A 708 -15.85 9.62 8.85
CA GLY A 708 -15.86 8.45 7.99
C GLY A 708 -15.88 8.81 6.51
N ALA A 709 -16.67 8.08 5.72
CA ALA A 709 -16.62 8.11 4.26
C ALA A 709 -17.57 9.14 3.63
N ASN A 710 -17.02 10.13 2.91
CA ASN A 710 -17.79 11.16 2.20
C ASN A 710 -17.60 10.97 0.69
N LEU A 711 -18.69 10.93 -0.09
CA LEU A 711 -18.60 10.78 -1.55
C LEU A 711 -18.80 12.14 -2.24
N VAL A 712 -17.71 12.67 -2.76
CA VAL A 712 -17.53 14.08 -3.14
C VAL A 712 -17.25 14.23 -4.63
N SER A 713 -17.63 15.38 -5.18
CA SER A 713 -17.20 15.85 -6.50
C SER A 713 -16.90 17.34 -6.49
N PHE A 714 -16.24 17.83 -7.54
CA PHE A 714 -15.77 19.20 -7.65
C PHE A 714 -16.26 19.86 -8.94
N TYR A 715 -17.28 20.73 -8.84
CA TYR A 715 -17.73 21.56 -9.97
C TYR A 715 -16.73 22.69 -10.33
N ALA A 716 -15.77 22.98 -9.45
CA ALA A 716 -14.70 23.95 -9.63
C ALA A 716 -13.42 23.48 -8.96
N LEU A 717 -12.27 23.81 -9.54
CA LEU A 717 -10.94 23.51 -9.01
C LEU A 717 -10.00 24.70 -9.26
N PRO A 718 -9.02 24.97 -8.39
CA PRO A 718 -7.92 25.89 -8.65
C PRO A 718 -7.05 25.43 -9.83
N ASP A 719 -6.09 26.28 -10.21
CA ASP A 719 -5.12 25.97 -11.27
C ASP A 719 -4.11 24.88 -10.83
N ASP A 720 -3.78 24.82 -9.54
CA ASP A 720 -3.02 23.74 -8.92
C ASP A 720 -3.97 22.67 -8.39
N THR A 721 -4.14 21.59 -9.15
CA THR A 721 -5.01 20.46 -8.81
C THR A 721 -4.39 19.45 -7.84
N GLY A 722 -3.15 19.68 -7.39
CA GLY A 722 -2.42 18.75 -6.54
C GLY A 722 -3.15 18.48 -5.23
N ILE A 723 -3.20 17.21 -4.82
CA ILE A 723 -4.04 16.77 -3.69
C ILE A 723 -3.73 17.49 -2.38
N GLY A 724 -2.46 17.83 -2.12
CA GLY A 724 -2.07 18.66 -0.97
C GLY A 724 -2.62 20.09 -1.03
N ASN A 725 -2.70 20.70 -2.21
CA ASN A 725 -3.32 22.01 -2.37
C ASN A 725 -4.84 21.93 -2.15
N ILE A 726 -5.51 20.94 -2.77
CA ILE A 726 -6.95 20.76 -2.64
C ILE A 726 -7.37 20.45 -1.20
N MET A 727 -6.67 19.53 -0.52
CA MET A 727 -7.03 19.09 0.83
C MET A 727 -6.44 19.96 1.96
N SER A 728 -5.74 21.06 1.61
CA SER A 728 -5.01 21.93 2.54
C SER A 728 -5.82 22.47 3.72
N THR A 729 -7.15 22.63 3.58
CA THR A 729 -8.03 23.12 4.65
C THR A 729 -8.47 22.03 5.65
N ILE A 730 -8.22 20.75 5.35
CA ILE A 730 -8.63 19.57 6.13
C ILE A 730 -7.47 18.60 6.45
N GLU A 731 -6.21 19.03 6.33
CA GLU A 731 -5.03 18.18 6.60
C GLU A 731 -4.95 17.64 8.05
N GLU A 732 -5.58 18.30 9.02
CA GLU A 732 -5.65 17.81 10.41
C GLU A 732 -6.71 16.70 10.62
N SER A 733 -7.61 16.47 9.65
CA SER A 733 -8.81 15.63 9.77
C SER A 733 -8.97 14.59 8.64
N VAL A 734 -8.26 14.73 7.51
CA VAL A 734 -8.31 13.79 6.39
C VAL A 734 -7.39 12.59 6.60
N ALA A 735 -7.96 11.38 6.51
CA ALA A 735 -7.21 10.12 6.58
C ALA A 735 -6.71 9.66 5.21
N GLY A 736 -7.45 9.97 4.14
CA GLY A 736 -7.05 9.63 2.78
C GLY A 736 -8.16 9.87 1.75
N VAL A 737 -7.79 9.78 0.47
CA VAL A 737 -8.66 10.06 -0.67
C VAL A 737 -8.56 8.90 -1.66
N ILE A 738 -9.71 8.38 -2.10
CA ILE A 738 -9.80 7.24 -3.01
C ILE A 738 -10.59 7.69 -4.25
N GLY A 739 -9.95 7.57 -5.41
CA GLY A 739 -10.58 7.68 -6.72
C GLY A 739 -10.84 6.31 -7.36
N GLU A 740 -11.03 6.30 -8.67
CA GLU A 740 -11.17 5.09 -9.47
C GLU A 740 -9.78 4.58 -9.89
N GLY A 741 -9.40 3.38 -9.42
CA GLY A 741 -8.07 2.80 -9.68
C GLY A 741 -6.89 3.51 -9.00
N VAL A 742 -7.13 4.63 -8.31
CA VAL A 742 -6.09 5.47 -7.70
C VAL A 742 -6.46 5.88 -6.27
N ALA A 743 -5.46 6.10 -5.42
CA ALA A 743 -5.65 6.61 -4.06
C ALA A 743 -4.45 7.41 -3.57
N ALA A 744 -4.68 8.21 -2.54
CA ALA A 744 -3.64 8.88 -1.77
C ALA A 744 -3.91 8.79 -0.27
N ASN A 745 -2.84 8.61 0.48
CA ASN A 745 -2.79 8.53 1.93
C ASN A 745 -1.98 9.72 2.47
N LEU A 746 -2.39 10.31 3.59
CA LEU A 746 -1.67 11.40 4.23
C LEU A 746 -0.83 10.85 5.38
N LEU A 747 0.49 10.82 5.19
CA LEU A 747 1.41 10.30 6.21
C LEU A 747 1.45 11.22 7.45
N PRO A 748 1.75 10.69 8.66
CA PRO A 748 1.81 11.47 9.90
C PRO A 748 2.83 12.64 9.95
N ASN A 749 3.66 12.79 8.92
CA ASN A 749 4.60 13.89 8.72
C ASN A 749 4.03 15.02 7.82
N GLY A 750 2.80 14.89 7.33
CA GLY A 750 2.13 15.84 6.43
C GLY A 750 2.45 15.62 4.94
N ILE A 751 3.03 14.49 4.55
CA ILE A 751 3.34 14.18 3.15
C ILE A 751 2.23 13.29 2.56
N TRP A 752 1.63 13.73 1.46
CA TRP A 752 0.76 12.91 0.64
C TRP A 752 1.58 11.90 -0.17
N VAL A 753 1.17 10.64 -0.13
CA VAL A 753 1.75 9.54 -0.93
C VAL A 753 0.64 8.76 -1.62
N GLY A 754 0.89 8.23 -2.81
CA GLY A 754 -0.08 7.44 -3.55
C GLY A 754 -0.02 7.63 -5.06
N SER A 755 -0.88 6.89 -5.78
CA SER A 755 -1.08 7.04 -7.23
C SER A 755 -2.00 8.22 -7.60
N LEU A 756 -2.76 8.77 -6.65
CA LEU A 756 -3.58 9.96 -6.85
C LEU A 756 -2.79 11.23 -6.49
N THR A 757 -2.14 11.85 -7.48
CA THR A 757 -1.43 13.13 -7.28
C THR A 757 -2.35 14.35 -7.39
N ASP A 758 -3.37 14.27 -8.26
CA ASP A 758 -4.17 15.40 -8.71
C ASP A 758 -5.67 15.09 -8.75
N ILE A 759 -6.49 16.09 -8.42
CA ILE A 759 -7.95 16.01 -8.52
C ILE A 759 -8.41 16.40 -9.93
N ASN A 760 -9.07 15.46 -10.62
CA ASN A 760 -9.65 15.66 -11.95
C ASN A 760 -11.10 16.17 -11.84
N ARG A 761 -11.47 17.05 -12.77
CA ARG A 761 -12.80 17.66 -12.89
C ARG A 761 -13.91 16.70 -13.30
N THR A 762 -13.60 15.57 -13.93
CA THR A 762 -14.60 14.57 -14.40
C THR A 762 -14.83 13.42 -13.41
N SER A 763 -13.94 13.25 -12.43
CA SER A 763 -13.95 12.11 -11.50
C SER A 763 -14.62 12.46 -10.16
N GLY A 764 -15.24 11.46 -9.54
CA GLY A 764 -15.68 11.51 -8.15
C GLY A 764 -14.60 10.97 -7.20
N TYR A 765 -14.75 11.24 -5.91
CA TYR A 765 -13.78 10.84 -4.88
C TYR A 765 -14.47 10.43 -3.58
N TRP A 766 -13.99 9.36 -2.94
CA TRP A 766 -14.25 9.11 -1.52
C TRP A 766 -13.18 9.82 -0.68
N ILE A 767 -13.60 10.72 0.21
CA ILE A 767 -12.73 11.36 1.19
C ILE A 767 -13.03 10.72 2.56
N LYS A 768 -12.03 10.03 3.15
CA LYS A 768 -12.10 9.46 4.50
C LYS A 768 -11.67 10.53 5.52
N GLN A 769 -12.46 10.69 6.59
CA GLN A 769 -12.29 11.73 7.62
C GLN A 769 -12.26 11.13 9.04
N ASP A 770 -11.27 11.50 9.84
CA ASP A 770 -11.11 11.07 11.24
C ASP A 770 -11.96 11.91 12.22
N GLU A 771 -12.31 13.14 11.87
CA GLU A 771 -13.33 13.97 12.54
C GLU A 771 -14.14 14.76 11.48
N ALA A 772 -15.32 15.27 11.85
CA ALA A 772 -16.15 16.04 10.91
C ALA A 772 -15.60 17.46 10.73
N ASP A 773 -15.43 17.88 9.48
CA ASP A 773 -14.77 19.13 9.09
C ASP A 773 -15.44 19.80 7.86
N GLN A 774 -14.88 20.92 7.37
CA GLN A 774 -15.40 21.64 6.21
C GLN A 774 -14.26 21.93 5.22
N LEU A 775 -14.32 21.30 4.05
CA LEU A 775 -13.38 21.56 2.96
C LEU A 775 -13.76 22.89 2.29
N GLU A 776 -12.86 23.87 2.34
CA GLU A 776 -12.98 25.16 1.65
C GLU A 776 -11.91 25.27 0.54
N LEU A 777 -12.31 25.67 -0.66
CA LEU A 777 -11.41 25.93 -1.79
C LEU A 777 -11.95 27.04 -2.71
N GLU A 778 -11.07 27.70 -3.45
CA GLU A 778 -11.43 28.64 -4.52
C GLU A 778 -10.93 28.10 -5.86
N GLY A 779 -11.76 28.11 -6.91
CA GLY A 779 -11.41 27.50 -8.18
C GLY A 779 -12.20 27.98 -9.40
N THR A 780 -11.66 27.76 -10.59
CA THR A 780 -12.35 28.02 -11.86
C THR A 780 -13.43 26.96 -12.10
N LEU A 781 -14.58 27.37 -12.67
CA LEU A 781 -15.68 26.44 -12.99
C LEU A 781 -15.31 25.47 -14.12
N THR A 782 -15.78 24.23 -14.01
CA THR A 782 -15.70 23.25 -15.11
C THR A 782 -16.60 23.71 -16.27
N GLU A 783 -16.09 23.64 -17.51
CA GLU A 783 -16.82 24.18 -18.66
C GLU A 783 -18.06 23.32 -19.01
N PRO A 784 -19.19 23.93 -19.42
CA PRO A 784 -20.45 23.20 -19.67
C PRO A 784 -20.41 22.13 -20.77
N ASN A 785 -19.34 22.09 -21.58
CA ASN A 785 -19.15 21.15 -22.68
C ASN A 785 -18.06 20.09 -22.40
N THR A 786 -17.58 19.97 -21.15
CA THR A 786 -16.66 18.90 -20.75
C THR A 786 -17.25 17.52 -21.09
N MET A 787 -16.45 16.71 -21.78
CA MET A 787 -16.80 15.35 -22.18
C MET A 787 -16.46 14.38 -21.05
N TYR A 788 -17.36 13.42 -20.83
CA TYR A 788 -17.21 12.33 -19.88
C TYR A 788 -17.20 11.02 -20.67
N SER A 789 -16.10 10.29 -20.60
CA SER A 789 -15.91 9.00 -21.27
C SER A 789 -16.04 7.89 -20.24
N LEU A 790 -17.07 7.05 -20.35
CA LEU A 790 -17.33 5.96 -19.42
C LEU A 790 -16.90 4.63 -20.06
N HIS A 791 -16.21 3.79 -19.29
CA HIS A 791 -16.01 2.39 -19.62
C HIS A 791 -17.21 1.54 -19.19
N TYR A 792 -17.22 0.27 -19.64
CA TYR A 792 -18.19 -0.71 -19.15
C TYR A 792 -18.04 -0.94 -17.65
N GLY A 793 -19.14 -1.17 -16.93
CA GLY A 793 -19.13 -1.36 -15.48
C GLY A 793 -19.38 -0.07 -14.70
N ALA A 794 -18.93 -0.03 -13.46
CA ALA A 794 -19.02 1.19 -12.65
C ALA A 794 -17.96 2.20 -13.06
N ASN A 795 -18.28 3.48 -12.97
CA ASN A 795 -17.38 4.62 -13.21
C ASN A 795 -17.60 5.65 -12.11
N LEU A 796 -16.56 6.20 -11.50
CA LEU A 796 -16.65 7.16 -10.41
C LEU A 796 -16.58 8.60 -10.94
N VAL A 797 -17.74 9.26 -11.07
CA VAL A 797 -17.86 10.52 -11.81
C VAL A 797 -18.30 11.71 -10.96
N SER A 798 -17.90 12.90 -11.42
CA SER A 798 -18.36 14.19 -10.91
C SER A 798 -19.63 14.67 -11.61
N TYR A 799 -20.16 15.80 -11.13
CA TYR A 799 -21.16 16.60 -11.84
C TYR A 799 -20.68 18.07 -11.93
N PRO A 800 -20.60 18.68 -13.13
CA PRO A 800 -19.79 19.88 -13.36
C PRO A 800 -20.46 21.21 -12.99
N PHE A 801 -21.68 21.22 -12.47
CA PHE A 801 -22.45 22.45 -12.25
C PHE A 801 -22.72 22.75 -10.77
N ILE A 802 -22.72 24.05 -10.42
CA ILE A 802 -23.13 24.56 -9.10
C ILE A 802 -24.60 24.24 -8.81
N GLU A 803 -25.48 24.40 -9.81
CA GLU A 803 -26.92 24.19 -9.65
C GLU A 803 -27.27 22.70 -9.72
N SER A 804 -28.06 22.23 -8.75
CA SER A 804 -28.63 20.87 -8.80
C SER A 804 -29.54 20.72 -10.01
N ASN A 805 -29.55 19.53 -10.61
CA ASN A 805 -30.42 19.25 -11.74
C ASN A 805 -30.96 17.83 -11.68
N SER A 806 -32.25 17.67 -11.97
CA SER A 806 -32.92 16.36 -11.96
C SER A 806 -32.26 15.39 -12.95
N LEU A 807 -32.28 14.08 -12.67
CA LEU A 807 -31.69 13.07 -13.57
C LEU A 807 -32.15 13.21 -15.05
N TYR A 808 -33.43 13.52 -15.28
CA TYR A 808 -34.00 13.75 -16.62
C TYR A 808 -33.58 15.08 -17.30
N GLY A 809 -33.03 16.01 -16.54
CA GLY A 809 -32.58 17.32 -17.01
C GLY A 809 -31.06 17.47 -17.05
N ALA A 810 -30.32 16.58 -16.37
CA ALA A 810 -28.86 16.51 -16.34
C ALA A 810 -28.31 15.49 -17.35
N LEU A 811 -28.98 14.35 -17.52
CA LEU A 811 -28.47 13.26 -18.35
C LEU A 811 -29.06 13.32 -19.76
N PRO A 812 -28.22 13.36 -20.81
CA PRO A 812 -28.70 13.30 -22.18
C PRO A 812 -29.32 11.93 -22.51
N GLN A 813 -29.97 11.84 -23.67
CA GLN A 813 -30.58 10.57 -24.12
C GLN A 813 -29.57 9.42 -24.22
N GLU A 814 -28.32 9.70 -24.62
CA GLU A 814 -27.24 8.72 -24.78
C GLU A 814 -26.87 8.07 -23.44
N ALA A 815 -26.60 8.88 -22.41
CA ALA A 815 -26.39 8.39 -21.05
C ALA A 815 -27.64 7.64 -20.50
N THR A 816 -28.84 8.12 -20.79
CA THR A 816 -30.09 7.46 -20.36
C THR A 816 -30.36 6.13 -21.07
N GLU A 817 -29.74 5.85 -22.23
CA GLU A 817 -29.88 4.57 -22.94
C GLU A 817 -28.83 3.53 -22.53
N ASN A 818 -27.73 3.95 -21.91
CA ASN A 818 -26.57 3.10 -21.59
C ASN A 818 -26.25 2.98 -20.07
N LEU A 819 -26.99 3.65 -19.18
CA LEU A 819 -26.82 3.52 -17.72
C LEU A 819 -27.85 2.56 -17.10
N GLY A 820 -27.38 1.50 -16.45
CA GLY A 820 -28.20 0.57 -15.67
C GLY A 820 -28.63 1.15 -14.32
N GLY A 821 -27.84 2.05 -13.74
CA GLY A 821 -28.15 2.75 -12.49
C GLY A 821 -27.09 3.76 -12.06
N ILE A 822 -27.43 4.53 -11.03
CA ILE A 822 -26.56 5.57 -10.44
C ILE A 822 -26.62 5.45 -8.92
N ILE A 823 -25.47 5.42 -8.27
CA ILE A 823 -25.32 5.40 -6.82
C ILE A 823 -24.63 6.70 -6.38
N GLY A 824 -25.14 7.30 -5.30
CA GLY A 824 -24.46 8.37 -4.56
C GLY A 824 -24.31 7.99 -3.09
N GLU A 825 -23.92 8.93 -2.25
CA GLU A 825 -23.77 8.74 -0.79
C GLU A 825 -25.10 8.32 -0.14
N GLY A 826 -25.25 7.04 0.20
CA GLY A 826 -26.45 6.53 0.86
C GLY A 826 -27.76 6.71 0.06
N VAL A 827 -27.69 7.00 -1.25
CA VAL A 827 -28.84 7.17 -2.16
C VAL A 827 -28.58 6.49 -3.50
N ALA A 828 -29.63 5.96 -4.14
CA ALA A 828 -29.49 5.39 -5.49
C ALA A 828 -30.69 5.70 -6.40
N ALA A 829 -30.44 5.58 -7.70
CA ALA A 829 -31.43 5.62 -8.76
C ALA A 829 -31.26 4.43 -9.72
N ASN A 830 -32.37 3.86 -10.16
CA ASN A 830 -32.41 2.81 -11.18
C ASN A 830 -33.39 3.22 -12.30
N LEU A 831 -33.04 2.93 -13.56
CA LEU A 831 -33.89 3.23 -14.71
C LEU A 831 -34.75 2.02 -15.07
N LEU A 832 -36.06 2.10 -14.77
CA LEU A 832 -36.99 1.03 -15.15
C LEU A 832 -37.07 0.88 -16.70
N PRO A 833 -37.35 -0.34 -17.23
CA PRO A 833 -37.46 -0.61 -18.69
C PRO A 833 -38.56 0.16 -19.45
N ASN A 834 -39.28 1.06 -18.79
CA ASN A 834 -40.24 2.00 -19.37
C ASN A 834 -39.66 3.43 -19.53
N GLY A 835 -38.37 3.63 -19.21
CA GLY A 835 -37.69 4.93 -19.23
C GLY A 835 -38.03 5.80 -18.01
N THR A 836 -38.29 5.21 -16.85
CA THR A 836 -38.62 5.95 -15.61
C THR A 836 -37.57 5.70 -14.53
N TRP A 837 -36.84 6.75 -14.15
CA TRP A 837 -35.99 6.77 -12.96
C TRP A 837 -36.84 6.56 -11.69
N VAL A 838 -36.42 5.61 -10.86
CA VAL A 838 -36.96 5.32 -9.52
C VAL A 838 -35.85 5.32 -8.48
N GLY A 839 -36.20 5.22 -7.19
CA GLY A 839 -35.27 5.36 -6.06
C GLY A 839 -35.42 6.69 -5.29
N SER A 840 -34.34 7.04 -4.58
CA SER A 840 -34.20 8.19 -3.68
C SER A 840 -33.32 9.29 -4.28
N LEU A 841 -32.30 8.92 -5.07
CA LEU A 841 -31.53 9.87 -5.85
C LEU A 841 -32.44 10.40 -6.97
N THR A 842 -32.63 11.73 -7.02
CA THR A 842 -33.54 12.37 -7.99
C THR A 842 -32.91 13.55 -8.73
N GLU A 843 -31.81 14.10 -8.20
CA GLU A 843 -31.04 15.21 -8.75
C GLU A 843 -29.55 14.92 -8.54
N LEU A 844 -28.69 15.49 -9.39
CA LEU A 844 -27.24 15.53 -9.20
C LEU A 844 -26.85 16.91 -8.66
N GLU A 845 -25.85 16.95 -7.77
CA GLU A 845 -25.31 18.12 -7.08
C GLU A 845 -23.78 18.11 -7.21
N GLY A 846 -23.15 19.24 -7.57
CA GLY A 846 -21.73 19.26 -7.95
C GLY A 846 -20.72 19.20 -6.80
N THR A 847 -21.20 18.98 -5.58
CA THR A 847 -20.41 18.71 -4.37
C THR A 847 -20.47 17.24 -3.94
N LYS A 848 -21.26 16.42 -4.63
CA LYS A 848 -21.47 15.00 -4.33
C LYS A 848 -21.02 14.14 -5.50
N GLY A 849 -20.28 13.07 -5.21
CA GLY A 849 -19.79 12.12 -6.21
C GLY A 849 -20.85 11.05 -6.54
N TYR A 850 -20.67 10.39 -7.68
CA TYR A 850 -21.58 9.33 -8.14
C TYR A 850 -20.83 8.16 -8.76
N TRP A 851 -21.28 6.94 -8.46
CA TRP A 851 -20.95 5.75 -9.25
C TRP A 851 -22.01 5.58 -10.35
N PHE A 852 -21.59 5.69 -11.60
CA PHE A 852 -22.42 5.46 -12.78
C PHE A 852 -22.18 4.04 -13.29
N ILE A 853 -23.22 3.20 -13.30
CA ILE A 853 -23.13 1.81 -13.76
C ILE A 853 -23.53 1.74 -15.23
N ALA A 854 -22.55 1.61 -16.12
CA ALA A 854 -22.69 1.62 -17.57
C ALA A 854 -22.80 0.19 -18.17
N ASP A 855 -23.81 -0.01 -19.01
CA ASP A 855 -24.10 -1.28 -19.71
C ASP A 855 -23.18 -1.54 -20.93
N GLU A 856 -22.56 -0.49 -21.48
CA GLU A 856 -21.47 -0.52 -22.46
C GLU A 856 -20.62 0.76 -22.33
N ALA A 857 -19.43 0.82 -22.94
CA ALA A 857 -18.60 2.02 -22.91
C ALA A 857 -19.14 3.11 -23.86
N PHE A 858 -19.23 4.37 -23.41
CA PHE A 858 -19.76 5.49 -24.19
C PHE A 858 -19.27 6.87 -23.68
N ASP A 859 -19.30 7.87 -24.55
CA ASP A 859 -19.00 9.26 -24.23
C ASP A 859 -20.29 10.08 -24.09
N PHE A 860 -20.34 11.05 -23.18
CA PHE A 860 -21.44 12.01 -23.09
C PHE A 860 -20.99 13.38 -22.58
N VAL A 861 -21.91 14.35 -22.63
CA VAL A 861 -21.79 15.68 -22.02
C VAL A 861 -23.07 15.92 -21.23
N TYR A 862 -22.98 16.45 -20.00
CA TYR A 862 -24.17 16.76 -19.20
C TYR A 862 -25.02 17.86 -19.84
N ASP A 863 -26.35 17.70 -19.78
CA ASP A 863 -27.30 18.73 -20.19
C ASP A 863 -27.26 19.92 -19.20
N THR A 864 -27.21 21.14 -19.73
CA THR A 864 -27.07 22.37 -18.94
C THR A 864 -28.26 22.58 -17.98
N PRO A 865 -28.02 23.03 -16.73
CA PRO A 865 -29.09 23.35 -15.78
C PRO A 865 -30.05 24.41 -16.34
N ASN A 866 -31.22 23.94 -16.73
CA ASN A 866 -32.29 24.77 -17.24
C ASN A 866 -33.34 24.93 -16.14
N GLY A 867 -33.27 26.03 -15.37
CA GLY A 867 -34.15 26.37 -14.21
C GLY A 867 -35.67 26.48 -14.49
N LEU A 868 -36.14 25.90 -15.59
CA LEU A 868 -37.53 25.62 -15.94
C LEU A 868 -37.94 24.18 -15.60
N THR A 869 -37.00 23.28 -15.28
CA THR A 869 -37.30 21.97 -14.71
C THR A 869 -37.96 22.16 -13.34
N ARG A 870 -39.20 21.70 -13.21
CA ARG A 870 -39.81 21.56 -11.88
C ARG A 870 -39.25 20.31 -11.27
N SER A 871 -38.42 20.46 -10.24
CA SER A 871 -38.07 19.38 -9.34
C SER A 871 -39.36 18.74 -8.79
N ASP A 872 -39.60 17.48 -9.18
CA ASP A 872 -40.47 16.56 -8.46
C ASP A 872 -39.59 15.71 -7.49
N ALA A 873 -38.46 16.28 -7.04
CA ALA A 873 -37.53 15.70 -6.08
C ALA A 873 -38.27 15.23 -4.83
N LYS A 874 -38.07 13.96 -4.49
CA LYS A 874 -38.65 13.37 -3.27
C LYS A 874 -37.82 13.86 -2.10
N VAL A 875 -38.33 14.83 -1.35
CA VAL A 875 -37.67 15.31 -0.12
C VAL A 875 -37.55 14.15 0.87
N LEU A 876 -36.35 13.59 0.97
CA LEU A 876 -36.02 12.53 1.91
C LEU A 876 -35.94 13.11 3.33
N ASN A 877 -36.54 12.43 4.29
CA ASN A 877 -36.24 12.70 5.69
C ASN A 877 -34.97 11.93 6.09
N THR A 878 -33.87 12.64 6.31
CA THR A 878 -32.58 12.06 6.76
C THR A 878 -32.53 11.80 8.27
N ASN A 879 -33.55 12.21 9.04
CA ASN A 879 -33.59 12.00 10.49
C ASN A 879 -34.06 10.57 10.80
N VAL A 880 -33.13 9.62 10.77
CA VAL A 880 -33.37 8.21 11.09
C VAL A 880 -33.98 8.07 12.50
N PRO A 881 -34.98 7.18 12.73
CA PRO A 881 -35.61 7.05 14.03
C PRO A 881 -34.66 6.44 15.07
N THR A 882 -34.70 6.96 16.30
CA THR A 882 -33.75 6.58 17.36
C THR A 882 -33.72 5.08 17.67
N GLY A 883 -32.52 4.50 17.64
CA GLY A 883 -32.24 3.07 17.76
C GLY A 883 -32.04 2.36 16.42
N PHE A 884 -32.05 3.09 15.30
CA PHE A 884 -31.78 2.57 13.95
C PHE A 884 -30.81 3.45 13.15
N GLU A 885 -30.09 4.36 13.82
CA GLU A 885 -28.97 5.09 13.24
C GLU A 885 -27.90 4.11 12.72
N TYR A 886 -27.26 4.48 11.62
CA TYR A 886 -26.15 3.78 10.97
C TYR A 886 -25.22 4.84 10.37
N ASP A 887 -23.96 4.48 10.20
CA ASP A 887 -22.90 5.35 9.69
C ASP A 887 -22.66 5.06 8.19
N GLN A 888 -22.19 6.05 7.44
CA GLN A 888 -21.94 5.90 6.00
C GLN A 888 -20.61 5.16 5.79
N SER A 889 -20.65 4.14 4.94
CA SER A 889 -19.48 3.36 4.52
C SER A 889 -19.07 3.74 3.10
N THR A 890 -17.79 3.57 2.75
CA THR A 890 -17.33 3.55 1.35
C THR A 890 -17.92 2.38 0.56
N GLN A 891 -18.46 1.37 1.25
CA GLN A 891 -19.08 0.18 0.67
C GLN A 891 -20.59 0.20 0.89
N GLN A 892 -21.39 0.08 -0.18
CA GLN A 892 -22.84 0.25 -0.10
C GLN A 892 -23.60 -0.48 -1.19
N SER A 893 -24.77 -1.04 -0.84
CA SER A 893 -25.65 -1.79 -1.73
C SER A 893 -27.10 -1.31 -1.59
N PHE A 894 -27.89 -1.37 -2.66
CA PHE A 894 -29.22 -0.75 -2.71
C PHE A 894 -30.31 -1.71 -3.16
N TYR A 895 -31.28 -1.96 -2.27
CA TYR A 895 -32.40 -2.88 -2.52
C TYR A 895 -33.69 -2.11 -2.82
N PHE A 896 -34.07 -2.04 -4.09
CA PHE A 896 -35.27 -1.36 -4.59
C PHE A 896 -36.51 -2.22 -4.37
N ILE A 897 -37.29 -1.89 -3.35
CA ILE A 897 -38.51 -2.64 -3.00
C ILE A 897 -39.71 -2.09 -3.79
N GLU A 898 -40.29 -2.92 -4.67
CA GLU A 898 -41.47 -2.58 -5.48
C GLU A 898 -42.63 -2.07 -4.62
N ASN A 899 -42.97 -2.78 -3.54
CA ASN A 899 -44.11 -2.43 -2.67
C ASN A 899 -44.06 -3.18 -1.33
N ILE A 900 -44.69 -2.64 -0.28
CA ILE A 900 -44.80 -3.29 1.05
C ILE A 900 -46.27 -3.23 1.52
N GLU A 901 -46.85 -4.38 1.86
CA GLU A 901 -48.22 -4.45 2.40
C GLU A 901 -48.34 -3.71 3.74
N ASP A 902 -49.38 -2.90 3.87
CA ASP A 902 -49.68 -2.03 5.02
C ASP A 902 -48.62 -0.93 5.34
N ALA A 903 -47.65 -0.65 4.45
CA ALA A 903 -46.78 0.52 4.57
C ALA A 903 -47.49 1.83 4.13
N GLU A 904 -47.26 2.91 4.87
CA GLU A 904 -47.70 4.28 4.54
C GLU A 904 -46.47 5.16 4.28
N VAL A 905 -46.60 6.17 3.40
CA VAL A 905 -45.49 7.12 3.16
C VAL A 905 -45.14 7.83 4.47
N GLY A 906 -43.86 7.82 4.82
CA GLY A 906 -43.34 8.31 6.11
C GLY A 906 -43.16 7.25 7.20
N ASP A 907 -43.49 5.98 6.94
CA ASP A 907 -42.92 4.85 7.69
C ASP A 907 -41.44 4.64 7.30
N TRP A 908 -40.73 3.78 8.01
CA TRP A 908 -39.31 3.51 7.74
C TRP A 908 -39.07 2.03 7.48
N VAL A 909 -38.18 1.71 6.55
CA VAL A 909 -37.67 0.36 6.31
C VAL A 909 -36.23 0.32 6.80
N ILE A 910 -35.93 -0.64 7.68
CA ILE A 910 -34.63 -0.82 8.32
C ILE A 910 -34.00 -2.11 7.78
N ALA A 911 -32.78 -2.02 7.27
CA ALA A 911 -31.95 -3.13 6.81
C ALA A 911 -31.07 -3.66 7.95
N TYR A 912 -30.90 -4.97 8.01
CA TYR A 912 -30.08 -5.66 9.00
C TYR A 912 -29.16 -6.69 8.36
N ASN A 913 -27.89 -6.67 8.75
CA ASN A 913 -27.04 -7.85 8.75
C ASN A 913 -27.18 -8.54 10.12
N ASP A 914 -27.73 -9.75 10.16
CA ASP A 914 -28.09 -10.49 11.38
C ASP A 914 -28.94 -9.70 12.41
N ASN A 915 -28.29 -8.92 13.28
CA ASN A 915 -28.90 -8.08 14.32
C ASN A 915 -28.33 -6.65 14.34
N VAL A 916 -27.35 -6.34 13.50
CA VAL A 916 -26.76 -5.01 13.32
C VAL A 916 -27.60 -4.24 12.31
N VAL A 917 -27.88 -2.96 12.59
CA VAL A 917 -28.55 -2.08 11.61
C VAL A 917 -27.47 -1.63 10.63
N VAL A 918 -27.68 -1.93 9.35
CA VAL A 918 -26.73 -1.59 8.26
C VAL A 918 -27.29 -0.54 7.31
N GLY A 919 -28.51 -0.06 7.56
CA GLY A 919 -29.13 0.97 6.74
C GLY A 919 -30.60 1.17 7.07
N ALA A 920 -31.14 2.32 6.68
CA ALA A 920 -32.54 2.67 6.87
C ALA A 920 -32.98 3.72 5.85
N ARG A 921 -34.21 3.61 5.32
CA ARG A 921 -34.83 4.69 4.54
C ARG A 921 -36.29 4.91 4.91
N GLU A 922 -36.72 6.17 4.88
CA GLU A 922 -38.14 6.52 4.90
C GLU A 922 -38.82 5.98 3.63
N TRP A 923 -39.96 5.31 3.80
CA TRP A 923 -40.75 4.76 2.70
C TRP A 923 -41.44 5.89 1.94
N ILE A 924 -41.06 6.08 0.68
CA ILE A 924 -41.55 7.16 -0.21
C ILE A 924 -42.48 6.65 -1.32
N GLY A 925 -42.81 5.36 -1.33
CA GLY A 925 -43.76 4.71 -2.24
C GLY A 925 -43.15 3.53 -2.99
N GLU A 926 -43.79 3.15 -4.11
CA GLU A 926 -43.30 2.05 -4.94
C GLU A 926 -41.86 2.31 -5.44
N TYR A 927 -41.03 1.28 -5.44
CA TYR A 927 -39.60 1.35 -5.80
C TYR A 927 -38.82 2.35 -4.93
N THR A 928 -39.00 2.27 -3.61
CA THR A 928 -38.07 2.87 -2.66
C THR A 928 -36.87 1.93 -2.52
N ASP A 929 -35.68 2.44 -2.79
CA ASP A 929 -34.40 1.79 -2.50
C ASP A 929 -34.11 1.83 -1.00
N ILE A 930 -33.59 0.74 -0.46
CA ILE A 930 -33.14 0.65 0.92
C ILE A 930 -31.62 0.48 0.88
N PRO A 931 -30.83 1.36 1.51
CA PRO A 931 -29.39 1.20 1.58
C PRO A 931 -29.04 0.08 2.57
N ALA A 932 -27.97 -0.65 2.28
CA ALA A 932 -27.31 -1.58 3.19
C ALA A 932 -25.79 -1.38 3.04
N MET A 933 -25.16 -0.88 4.09
CA MET A 933 -23.74 -0.57 4.16
C MET A 933 -22.90 -1.83 4.37
N GLY A 934 -21.73 -1.84 3.75
CA GLY A 934 -20.69 -2.85 3.96
C GLY A 934 -19.77 -2.52 5.12
N PHE A 935 -18.95 -3.47 5.52
CA PHE A 935 -17.83 -3.24 6.42
C PHE A 935 -16.61 -2.76 5.62
N ASP A 936 -16.11 -1.57 5.92
CA ASP A 936 -14.99 -0.92 5.24
C ASP A 936 -13.84 -0.59 6.19
N ASN A 937 -13.56 -1.53 7.10
CA ASN A 937 -12.51 -1.49 8.13
C ASN A 937 -12.60 -0.38 9.18
N ASP A 938 -13.48 0.62 9.03
CA ASP A 938 -13.75 1.59 10.09
C ASP A 938 -14.43 0.94 11.32
N VAL A 939 -14.09 1.47 12.50
CA VAL A 939 -14.59 0.96 13.78
C VAL A 939 -16.11 1.16 13.99
N THR A 940 -16.74 2.07 13.25
CA THR A 940 -18.19 2.34 13.29
C THR A 940 -18.99 1.39 12.40
N THR A 941 -18.39 0.93 11.29
CA THR A 941 -19.01 -0.05 10.37
C THR A 941 -18.78 -1.50 10.80
N ALA A 942 -18.12 -1.72 11.95
CA ALA A 942 -17.85 -3.04 12.51
C ALA A 942 -19.13 -3.89 12.69
N GLY A 943 -19.21 -4.99 11.93
CA GLY A 943 -20.38 -5.89 11.89
C GLY A 943 -21.43 -5.51 10.85
N TYR A 944 -21.10 -4.62 9.91
CA TYR A 944 -21.86 -4.39 8.68
C TYR A 944 -21.65 -5.56 7.69
N CYS A 945 -22.08 -5.41 6.44
CA CYS A 945 -22.13 -6.51 5.48
C CYS A 945 -20.74 -6.81 4.88
N ASN A 946 -20.41 -8.09 4.73
CA ASN A 946 -19.34 -8.55 3.87
C ASN A 946 -19.93 -9.13 2.58
N ASN A 947 -19.12 -9.27 1.53
CA ASN A 947 -19.58 -9.86 0.27
C ASN A 947 -20.12 -11.28 0.52
N GLY A 948 -21.36 -11.56 0.11
CA GLY A 948 -22.08 -12.81 0.39
C GLY A 948 -23.05 -12.79 1.58
N ASP A 949 -23.11 -11.72 2.39
CA ASP A 949 -24.01 -11.66 3.56
C ASP A 949 -25.51 -11.59 3.20
N GLN A 950 -26.37 -12.11 4.08
CA GLN A 950 -27.81 -12.22 3.85
C GLN A 950 -28.59 -11.08 4.54
N ILE A 951 -29.06 -10.10 3.77
CA ILE A 951 -29.78 -8.93 4.28
C ILE A 951 -31.24 -9.26 4.65
N THR A 952 -31.70 -8.71 5.78
CA THR A 952 -33.12 -8.77 6.19
C THR A 952 -33.72 -7.40 6.44
N PHE A 953 -35.02 -7.24 6.17
CA PHE A 953 -35.73 -5.95 6.28
C PHE A 953 -36.86 -5.97 7.31
N LYS A 954 -37.05 -4.84 8.00
CA LYS A 954 -38.16 -4.61 8.95
C LYS A 954 -38.82 -3.26 8.70
N LEU A 955 -40.14 -3.21 8.82
CA LEU A 955 -40.96 -2.01 8.65
C LEU A 955 -41.23 -1.38 10.02
N TYR A 956 -40.63 -0.22 10.29
CA TYR A 956 -40.91 0.62 11.44
C TYR A 956 -42.05 1.60 11.13
N LYS A 957 -43.19 1.40 11.77
CA LYS A 957 -44.40 2.22 11.63
C LYS A 957 -44.24 3.52 12.42
N ASN A 958 -43.84 4.61 11.75
CA ASN A 958 -43.47 5.88 12.38
C ASN A 958 -44.63 6.47 13.23
N ASN A 959 -45.88 6.32 12.77
CA ASN A 959 -47.08 6.77 13.48
C ASN A 959 -47.39 6.02 14.78
N THR A 960 -46.87 4.81 14.99
CA THR A 960 -47.19 3.95 16.16
C THR A 960 -45.97 3.55 16.99
N GLY A 961 -44.76 3.63 16.43
CA GLY A 961 -43.54 3.10 17.04
C GLY A 961 -43.46 1.56 17.01
N GLU A 962 -44.20 0.91 16.10
CA GLU A 962 -44.26 -0.54 15.97
C GLU A 962 -43.28 -1.03 14.90
N LEU A 963 -42.39 -1.96 15.28
CA LEU A 963 -41.49 -2.64 14.35
C LEU A 963 -42.13 -3.96 13.90
N LEU A 964 -42.45 -4.06 12.62
CA LEU A 964 -43.02 -5.24 11.95
C LEU A 964 -41.92 -5.91 11.13
N GLU A 965 -41.87 -7.24 11.07
CA GLU A 965 -40.92 -7.89 10.15
C GLU A 965 -41.58 -8.11 8.80
N MET A 966 -40.75 -8.06 7.76
CA MET A 966 -41.19 -8.15 6.37
C MET A 966 -40.90 -9.55 5.85
N TYR A 967 -41.82 -10.06 5.03
CA TYR A 967 -41.71 -11.37 4.38
C TYR A 967 -41.74 -11.20 2.86
N TYR A 968 -40.72 -11.74 2.19
CA TYR A 968 -40.63 -11.82 0.74
C TYR A 968 -40.97 -13.25 0.28
N GLU A 969 -41.72 -13.40 -0.83
CA GLU A 969 -41.96 -14.74 -1.41
C GLU A 969 -40.77 -15.27 -2.22
N GLY A 970 -39.83 -14.39 -2.60
CA GLY A 970 -38.60 -14.74 -3.32
C GLY A 970 -37.40 -14.99 -2.40
N VAL A 971 -36.22 -15.08 -3.01
CA VAL A 971 -34.92 -15.04 -2.33
C VAL A 971 -34.41 -13.60 -2.44
N ILE A 972 -33.93 -13.03 -1.34
CA ILE A 972 -33.19 -11.76 -1.36
C ILE A 972 -31.76 -12.12 -1.81
N PRO A 973 -31.19 -11.43 -2.81
CA PRO A 973 -29.79 -11.62 -3.21
C PRO A 973 -28.84 -11.39 -2.04
N GLU A 974 -27.71 -12.07 -2.07
CA GLU A 974 -26.61 -11.84 -1.13
C GLU A 974 -26.03 -10.44 -1.37
N TRP A 975 -25.49 -9.82 -0.32
CA TRP A 975 -24.95 -8.48 -0.37
C TRP A 975 -23.65 -8.46 -1.16
N SER A 976 -23.50 -7.48 -2.04
CA SER A 976 -22.25 -7.14 -2.73
C SER A 976 -22.14 -5.62 -2.89
N ASN A 977 -20.91 -5.12 -2.95
CA ASN A 977 -20.61 -3.69 -3.04
C ASN A 977 -21.16 -3.07 -4.33
N ASN A 978 -21.58 -1.80 -4.27
CA ASN A 978 -22.13 -1.00 -5.37
C ASN A 978 -23.24 -1.68 -6.19
N ASN A 979 -23.89 -2.71 -5.65
CA ASN A 979 -24.95 -3.45 -6.34
C ASN A 979 -26.32 -2.76 -6.19
N ILE A 980 -27.16 -2.90 -7.23
CA ILE A 980 -28.52 -2.37 -7.31
C ILE A 980 -29.49 -3.52 -7.57
N GLU A 981 -30.25 -3.91 -6.54
CA GLU A 981 -31.11 -5.09 -6.58
C GLU A 981 -32.61 -4.74 -6.61
N MET A 982 -33.33 -5.35 -7.54
CA MET A 982 -34.77 -5.10 -7.75
C MET A 982 -35.62 -6.18 -7.06
N LEU A 983 -36.24 -5.84 -5.93
CA LEU A 983 -37.09 -6.73 -5.15
C LEU A 983 -38.59 -6.46 -5.42
N GLY A 984 -39.37 -7.53 -5.46
CA GLY A 984 -40.83 -7.45 -5.59
C GLY A 984 -41.56 -7.04 -4.31
N SER A 985 -42.87 -7.30 -4.29
CA SER A 985 -43.72 -6.98 -3.13
C SER A 985 -43.41 -7.79 -1.85
N PHE A 986 -43.30 -7.10 -0.71
CA PHE A 986 -43.22 -7.71 0.63
C PHE A 986 -44.57 -7.67 1.36
N ALA A 987 -44.80 -8.65 2.24
CA ALA A 987 -45.88 -8.62 3.23
C ALA A 987 -45.34 -8.23 4.61
N SER A 988 -45.99 -7.30 5.33
CA SER A 988 -45.64 -7.02 6.72
C SER A 988 -46.41 -7.93 7.69
N VAL A 989 -45.71 -8.57 8.62
CA VAL A 989 -46.33 -9.52 9.56
C VAL A 989 -46.12 -9.05 10.99
N ASN A 990 -47.23 -8.80 11.68
CA ASN A 990 -47.21 -8.59 13.13
C ASN A 990 -46.78 -9.90 13.81
N ILE A 991 -45.58 -9.92 14.41
CA ILE A 991 -45.01 -11.13 15.02
C ILE A 991 -45.22 -11.10 16.53
N PRO A 992 -45.80 -12.16 17.12
CA PRO A 992 -45.96 -12.20 18.55
C PRO A 992 -44.63 -12.55 19.25
N ALA A 993 -44.09 -11.60 20.01
CA ALA A 993 -42.83 -11.77 20.74
C ALA A 993 -42.85 -12.85 21.85
N GLU A 994 -44.03 -13.31 22.28
CA GLU A 994 -44.18 -14.32 23.35
C GLU A 994 -45.13 -15.45 22.97
N ILE A 995 -44.87 -16.66 23.51
CA ILE A 995 -45.85 -17.76 23.56
C ILE A 995 -46.97 -17.37 24.53
N SER A 996 -48.23 -17.32 24.09
CA SER A 996 -49.37 -16.95 24.94
C SER A 996 -50.64 -17.68 24.53
N LEU A 997 -51.38 -18.26 25.48
CA LEU A 997 -52.68 -18.90 25.25
C LEU A 997 -53.81 -17.91 25.56
N LEU A 998 -54.41 -17.36 24.51
CA LEU A 998 -55.49 -16.36 24.61
C LEU A 998 -56.80 -17.00 25.14
N PRO A 999 -57.66 -16.22 25.84
CA PRO A 999 -58.91 -16.72 26.40
C PRO A 999 -59.85 -17.27 25.30
N ALA A 1000 -60.26 -18.53 25.44
CA ALA A 1000 -61.15 -19.18 24.50
C ALA A 1000 -62.48 -18.42 24.37
N TYR A 1001 -62.94 -18.22 23.13
CA TYR A 1001 -64.16 -17.45 22.85
C TYR A 1001 -65.09 -18.17 21.87
N PRO A 1002 -66.41 -18.30 22.18
CA PRO A 1002 -67.04 -17.97 23.46
C PRO A 1002 -66.58 -18.90 24.60
N ASN A 1003 -66.73 -18.47 25.85
CA ASN A 1003 -66.57 -19.32 27.05
C ASN A 1003 -67.41 -18.73 28.20
N PRO A 1004 -68.47 -19.41 28.69
CA PRO A 1004 -68.97 -20.73 28.29
C PRO A 1004 -69.44 -20.82 26.83
N PHE A 1005 -69.47 -22.03 26.28
CA PHE A 1005 -69.69 -22.28 24.85
C PHE A 1005 -70.68 -23.42 24.56
N ASN A 1006 -71.21 -23.47 23.33
CA ASN A 1006 -72.17 -24.50 22.88
C ASN A 1006 -72.31 -24.57 21.33
N PRO A 1007 -71.94 -25.67 20.65
CA PRO A 1007 -71.05 -26.73 21.09
C PRO A 1007 -69.57 -26.42 20.85
N SER A 1008 -69.22 -25.36 20.11
CA SER A 1008 -67.84 -25.03 19.74
C SER A 1008 -67.32 -23.71 20.31
N THR A 1009 -65.99 -23.60 20.40
CA THR A 1009 -65.23 -22.44 20.88
C THR A 1009 -63.93 -22.28 20.08
N HIS A 1010 -63.43 -21.06 19.94
CA HIS A 1010 -62.13 -20.79 19.34
C HIS A 1010 -61.02 -20.77 20.39
N LEU A 1011 -59.93 -21.45 20.08
CA LEU A 1011 -58.70 -21.52 20.85
C LEU A 1011 -57.63 -20.73 20.08
N GLN A 1012 -57.23 -19.59 20.64
CA GLN A 1012 -56.25 -18.70 20.04
C GLN A 1012 -54.94 -18.74 20.82
N PHE A 1013 -53.80 -18.76 20.14
CA PHE A 1013 -52.49 -18.69 20.77
C PHE A 1013 -51.42 -18.14 19.83
N THR A 1014 -50.27 -17.77 20.40
CA THR A 1014 -49.11 -17.22 19.70
C THR A 1014 -47.89 -18.10 19.82
N ILE A 1015 -47.02 -18.06 18.81
CA ILE A 1015 -45.71 -18.72 18.80
C ILE A 1015 -44.64 -17.76 18.23
N PRO A 1016 -43.54 -17.47 18.95
CA PRO A 1016 -42.50 -16.53 18.53
C PRO A 1016 -41.42 -17.12 17.60
N THR A 1017 -41.31 -18.44 17.47
CA THR A 1017 -40.33 -19.17 16.64
C THR A 1017 -40.92 -20.50 16.19
N GLU A 1018 -40.33 -21.17 15.20
CA GLU A 1018 -40.74 -22.54 14.84
C GLU A 1018 -40.53 -23.52 16.02
N MET A 1019 -41.60 -24.20 16.45
CA MET A 1019 -41.58 -25.08 17.62
C MET A 1019 -42.62 -26.20 17.56
N ASP A 1020 -42.29 -27.34 18.19
CA ASP A 1020 -43.26 -28.40 18.49
C ASP A 1020 -44.36 -27.92 19.45
N VAL A 1021 -45.61 -27.97 18.96
CA VAL A 1021 -46.81 -27.49 19.67
C VAL A 1021 -47.85 -28.60 19.80
N ALA A 1022 -48.34 -28.77 21.02
CA ALA A 1022 -49.48 -29.63 21.32
C ALA A 1022 -50.57 -28.86 22.07
N VAL A 1023 -51.80 -28.85 21.52
CA VAL A 1023 -52.99 -28.28 22.15
C VAL A 1023 -53.94 -29.40 22.53
N ASN A 1024 -54.01 -29.68 23.83
CA ASN A 1024 -54.70 -30.84 24.38
C ASN A 1024 -55.90 -30.44 25.24
N VAL A 1025 -56.97 -31.24 25.17
CA VAL A 1025 -58.19 -31.03 25.97
C VAL A 1025 -58.30 -32.10 27.05
N TYR A 1026 -58.45 -31.68 28.30
CA TYR A 1026 -58.60 -32.57 29.46
C TYR A 1026 -59.94 -32.40 30.17
N ASP A 1027 -60.47 -33.49 30.75
CA ASP A 1027 -61.59 -33.43 31.69
C ASP A 1027 -61.14 -33.04 33.12
N ILE A 1028 -62.11 -32.87 34.03
CA ILE A 1028 -61.85 -32.54 35.43
C ILE A 1028 -61.07 -33.61 36.22
N ASN A 1029 -60.91 -34.82 35.67
CA ASN A 1029 -60.13 -35.92 36.25
C ASN A 1029 -58.70 -35.98 35.66
N GLY A 1030 -58.34 -35.07 34.75
CA GLY A 1030 -57.05 -35.09 34.04
C GLY A 1030 -56.98 -36.12 32.91
N ARG A 1031 -58.11 -36.65 32.45
CA ARG A 1031 -58.16 -37.54 31.28
C ARG A 1031 -58.08 -36.71 30.00
N LEU A 1032 -57.16 -37.07 29.10
CA LEU A 1032 -57.13 -36.53 27.73
C LEU A 1032 -58.41 -36.94 26.99
N MET A 1033 -59.11 -35.94 26.48
CA MET A 1033 -60.40 -36.04 25.80
C MET A 1033 -60.30 -35.79 24.30
N ASP A 1034 -59.41 -34.88 23.90
CA ASP A 1034 -59.21 -34.43 22.52
C ASP A 1034 -57.80 -33.86 22.34
N GLU A 1035 -57.30 -33.88 21.10
CA GLU A 1035 -56.02 -33.31 20.68
C GLU A 1035 -56.28 -32.45 19.43
N ILE A 1036 -56.15 -31.13 19.57
CA ILE A 1036 -56.58 -30.14 18.57
C ILE A 1036 -55.51 -29.96 17.49
N VAL A 1037 -54.25 -29.89 17.93
CA VAL A 1037 -53.05 -29.91 17.08
C VAL A 1037 -51.92 -30.55 17.88
N ASN A 1038 -51.06 -31.31 17.20
CA ASN A 1038 -49.86 -31.92 17.73
C ASN A 1038 -48.84 -32.07 16.59
N GLY A 1039 -47.80 -31.24 16.60
CA GLY A 1039 -46.74 -31.21 15.61
C GLY A 1039 -46.00 -29.87 15.60
N ASN A 1040 -45.01 -29.76 14.72
CA ASN A 1040 -44.25 -28.54 14.53
C ASN A 1040 -45.11 -27.45 13.84
N LEU A 1041 -45.08 -26.24 14.38
CA LEU A 1041 -45.75 -25.05 13.86
C LEU A 1041 -44.74 -23.90 13.76
N THR A 1042 -44.77 -23.17 12.65
CA THR A 1042 -43.95 -21.98 12.41
C THR A 1042 -44.35 -20.80 13.31
N ARG A 1043 -43.51 -19.77 13.35
CA ARG A 1043 -43.79 -18.47 14.01
C ARG A 1043 -45.14 -17.90 13.54
N GLY A 1044 -46.00 -17.43 14.46
CA GLY A 1044 -47.24 -16.75 14.10
C GLY A 1044 -48.39 -16.82 15.12
N TYR A 1045 -49.56 -16.35 14.69
CA TYR A 1045 -50.84 -16.38 15.40
C TYR A 1045 -51.73 -17.54 14.92
N TYR A 1046 -52.22 -18.36 15.85
CA TYR A 1046 -53.04 -19.53 15.56
C TYR A 1046 -54.45 -19.41 16.13
N ASN A 1047 -55.45 -19.91 15.40
CA ASN A 1047 -56.85 -19.92 15.81
C ASN A 1047 -57.54 -21.23 15.38
N PHE A 1048 -57.73 -22.15 16.31
CA PHE A 1048 -58.37 -23.44 16.08
C PHE A 1048 -59.80 -23.47 16.66
N GLU A 1049 -60.78 -23.97 15.90
CA GLU A 1049 -62.12 -24.27 16.44
C GLU A 1049 -62.12 -25.65 17.11
N TRP A 1050 -62.56 -25.72 18.36
CA TRP A 1050 -62.87 -26.99 19.02
C TRP A 1050 -64.38 -27.24 19.04
N ASP A 1051 -64.88 -28.17 18.22
CA ASP A 1051 -66.26 -28.65 18.30
C ASP A 1051 -66.42 -29.73 19.38
N ALA A 1052 -66.95 -29.32 20.54
CA ALA A 1052 -67.23 -30.25 21.63
C ALA A 1052 -68.60 -30.96 21.52
N SER A 1053 -69.19 -31.05 20.32
CA SER A 1053 -70.51 -31.66 20.07
C SER A 1053 -70.64 -33.11 20.56
N GLN A 1054 -69.54 -33.85 20.73
CA GLN A 1054 -69.57 -35.23 21.21
C GLN A 1054 -69.38 -35.39 22.74
N PHE A 1055 -68.94 -34.36 23.45
CA PHE A 1055 -68.65 -34.42 24.90
C PHE A 1055 -69.83 -33.95 25.77
N SER A 1056 -69.84 -34.25 27.07
CA SER A 1056 -70.92 -33.85 27.99
C SER A 1056 -70.74 -32.42 28.52
N SER A 1057 -71.84 -31.69 28.78
CA SER A 1057 -71.77 -30.37 29.46
C SER A 1057 -70.96 -30.47 30.75
N GLY A 1058 -70.01 -29.57 30.96
CA GLY A 1058 -69.02 -29.69 32.03
C GLY A 1058 -67.87 -28.69 31.92
N VAL A 1059 -66.88 -28.86 32.79
CA VAL A 1059 -65.64 -28.08 32.80
C VAL A 1059 -64.54 -28.91 32.15
N TYR A 1060 -63.81 -28.29 31.23
CA TYR A 1060 -62.64 -28.85 30.54
C TYR A 1060 -61.46 -27.91 30.72
N PHE A 1061 -60.25 -28.43 30.53
CA PHE A 1061 -59.00 -27.68 30.56
C PHE A 1061 -58.30 -27.82 29.22
N ILE A 1062 -58.04 -26.70 28.57
CA ILE A 1062 -57.20 -26.62 27.37
C ILE A 1062 -55.78 -26.40 27.86
N GLN A 1063 -54.86 -27.26 27.43
CA GLN A 1063 -53.43 -27.17 27.68
C GLN A 1063 -52.74 -26.82 26.36
N LEU A 1064 -52.05 -25.69 26.31
CA LEU A 1064 -51.04 -25.40 25.30
C LEU A 1064 -49.69 -25.87 25.86
N ARG A 1065 -48.97 -26.69 25.09
CA ARG A 1065 -47.59 -27.08 25.40
C ARG A 1065 -46.72 -26.73 24.20
N VAL A 1066 -45.66 -25.96 24.44
CA VAL A 1066 -44.72 -25.47 23.43
C VAL A 1066 -43.32 -25.57 24.04
N GLY A 1067 -42.50 -26.50 23.54
CA GLY A 1067 -41.21 -26.83 24.14
C GLY A 1067 -41.30 -27.16 25.64
N SER A 1068 -40.66 -26.32 26.46
CA SER A 1068 -40.69 -26.40 27.93
C SER A 1068 -41.82 -25.60 28.59
N LYS A 1069 -42.47 -24.67 27.87
CA LYS A 1069 -43.56 -23.83 28.40
C LYS A 1069 -44.89 -24.58 28.31
N GLN A 1070 -45.72 -24.41 29.33
CA GLN A 1070 -47.05 -25.01 29.38
C GLN A 1070 -48.06 -24.05 30.01
N GLU A 1071 -49.13 -23.73 29.27
CA GLU A 1071 -50.23 -22.88 29.74
C GLU A 1071 -51.53 -23.68 29.77
N ILE A 1072 -52.39 -23.41 30.76
CA ILE A 1072 -53.67 -24.09 30.92
C ILE A 1072 -54.78 -23.07 31.13
N GLN A 1073 -55.82 -23.12 30.30
CA GLN A 1073 -57.06 -22.37 30.50
C GLN A 1073 -58.27 -23.27 30.74
N LYS A 1074 -59.23 -22.77 31.53
CA LYS A 1074 -60.45 -23.49 31.90
C LYS A 1074 -61.63 -23.03 31.03
N VAL A 1075 -62.24 -23.98 30.32
CA VAL A 1075 -63.40 -23.74 29.46
C VAL A 1075 -64.64 -24.50 29.95
N VAL A 1076 -65.83 -23.97 29.65
CA VAL A 1076 -67.11 -24.50 30.16
C VAL A 1076 -68.07 -24.78 29.01
N LEU A 1077 -68.35 -26.05 28.74
CA LEU A 1077 -69.33 -26.49 27.75
C LEU A 1077 -70.74 -26.50 28.37
N MET A 1078 -71.69 -25.80 27.76
CA MET A 1078 -73.09 -25.76 28.19
C MET A 1078 -74.07 -26.10 27.06
N LYS A 1079 -74.34 -27.40 26.85
CA LYS A 1079 -75.42 -27.87 25.97
C LYS A 1079 -76.81 -27.59 26.52
#